data_AF-A0ABD0RV09-F1
#
_entry.id   AF-A0ABD0RV09-F1
#
_cell.length_a   1.000
_cell.length_b   1.000
_cell.length_c   1.000
_cell.angle_alpha   90.00
_cell.angle_beta   90.00
_cell.angle_gamma   90.00
#
_symmetry.space_group_name_H-M   'P 1'
#
loop_
_entity.id
_entity.type
_entity.pdbx_description
1 polymer ?
#
loop_
_entity_poly.entity_id
_entity_poly.type
_entity_poly.pdbx_seq_one_letter_code
_entity_poly.pdbx_strand_id
1 'polypeptide(L)'
;MDELLLLNRINKDFSKSAALCFTETWLSERIPDNGLHISGFQLFRSDRSAELTGKTRGGGLCFYINEGWCSDVTTLKKMCSANLEALFINCKPFYSPREFSSFILVNVYVPPDACVSAAMQQLAEQITDTEQRYPDSPLIILGDFNKANLSRELPKYRQHVKCPTRDSNILDHCYTTIKDAYHSVPRAALGLSDHCLVHLIPTYRQKLKAAKPVLRTVKRWTNEAEQDLQACFEWTDWSVFEDATTNLDELTETVTSYISFCEDICIPTRTFLSFNNDKPWFTGKLKQLRHAKEDAYRCGDKILYNQARNRLTKEIRVAKKNYSEKLKKELSANDPTSVWTGLKNITMYKKPPPQSVENQQLADDLNVFYCRFEKPRLTPDSRSDLHFTHSPTPPATLLPPSLTTQPVLEVCVEDVNRVLRKQKPRKASGPDSVSPACLKACADQLAPVFTQIFNRSLELCLVPNCLKRSTIIPVPKKPKITGLNDYRPVALTSVVMKAFEKLVLAYLKDISGPLLDSFQFAYRANRSVDDAVNVALHYILQHLDRTGNYARILFVDFSSAFNTIMPDLLSDKLTQLSVPTSICQWITSFLTDRQQLVRLGKLTSRTITTSTGAPQGCVLSPLLFSLYTNDCTSKDPSVKLLKFADDTTVIGLIKDGDESAYRQEVDQLAVWCSLNNLELNTLKKVEMIIDFRRNPPALPPLIIMDSTVATVESFRFLGTNISQDLKWDNHIDSIVKKAQQRLYFLRQLRKFNLPQELLKQFYSAIIESVLCSSITVWFGSATKTDIRRLQRTVRAAERIIGIPLPILHDLYTSRVRKRAKKITLDPSHPAHSLFELLPSGRRYRALCTKTARHKNSFFPQAISHLNHT
;
A
#
# COMPACT_ATOMS: atom_id res chain seq x y z
N MET A 1 28.79 -10.62 -47.89
CA MET A 1 27.49 -11.20 -48.29
C MET A 1 27.61 -12.68 -48.61
N ASP A 2 28.62 -13.12 -49.38
CA ASP A 2 28.78 -14.54 -49.77
C ASP A 2 28.85 -15.51 -48.59
N GLU A 3 29.59 -15.17 -47.54
CA GLU A 3 29.65 -15.97 -46.31
C GLU A 3 28.28 -16.10 -45.64
N LEU A 4 27.48 -15.02 -45.61
CA LEU A 4 26.14 -15.03 -45.04
C LEU A 4 25.18 -15.90 -45.86
N LEU A 5 25.29 -15.87 -47.19
CA LEU A 5 24.52 -16.75 -48.08
C LEU A 5 24.90 -18.22 -47.90
N LEU A 6 26.19 -18.51 -47.72
CA LEU A 6 26.68 -19.85 -47.42
C LEU A 6 26.14 -20.34 -46.07
N LEU A 7 26.30 -19.55 -45.01
CA LEU A 7 25.81 -19.87 -43.67
C LEU A 7 24.29 -20.07 -43.65
N ASN A 8 23.52 -19.28 -44.40
CA ASN A 8 22.08 -19.48 -44.51
C ASN A 8 21.74 -20.84 -45.15
N ARG A 9 22.55 -21.36 -46.08
CA ARG A 9 22.32 -22.68 -46.69
C ARG A 9 22.72 -23.85 -45.79
N ILE A 10 23.87 -23.74 -45.11
CA ILE A 10 24.47 -24.88 -44.40
C ILE A 10 24.18 -24.90 -42.90
N ASN A 11 23.87 -23.75 -42.29
CA ASN A 11 23.72 -23.61 -40.85
C ASN A 11 22.24 -23.36 -40.48
N LYS A 12 21.68 -24.29 -39.70
CA LYS A 12 20.29 -24.21 -39.21
C LYS A 12 20.06 -23.02 -38.29
N ASP A 13 21.07 -22.55 -37.56
CA ASP A 13 20.94 -21.37 -36.69
C ASP A 13 20.59 -20.14 -37.53
N PHE A 14 21.21 -19.97 -38.70
CA PHE A 14 20.95 -18.83 -39.59
C PHE A 14 19.62 -18.99 -40.33
N SER A 15 19.41 -20.12 -41.01
CA SER A 15 18.19 -20.34 -41.81
C SER A 15 16.90 -20.41 -41.00
N LYS A 16 16.96 -20.80 -39.71
CA LYS A 16 15.78 -20.88 -38.84
C LYS A 16 15.64 -19.73 -37.86
N SER A 17 16.59 -18.80 -37.84
CA SER A 17 16.47 -17.60 -37.01
C SER A 17 15.26 -16.78 -37.45
N ALA A 18 14.47 -16.31 -36.48
CA ALA A 18 13.30 -15.46 -36.74
C ALA A 18 13.69 -14.12 -37.37
N ALA A 19 14.81 -13.55 -36.91
CA ALA A 19 15.37 -12.32 -37.42
C ALA A 19 16.91 -12.37 -37.33
N LEU A 20 17.59 -11.81 -38.33
CA LEU A 20 19.01 -11.46 -38.27
C LEU A 20 19.10 -9.94 -38.14
N CYS A 21 20.01 -9.46 -37.28
CA CYS A 21 20.16 -8.04 -36.97
C CYS A 21 21.61 -7.64 -37.13
N PHE A 22 21.85 -6.62 -37.94
CA PHE A 22 23.20 -6.13 -38.21
C PHE A 22 23.26 -4.62 -37.95
N THR A 23 24.31 -4.21 -37.25
CA THR A 23 24.72 -2.82 -37.04
C THR A 23 25.99 -2.56 -37.84
N GLU A 24 26.28 -1.28 -38.10
CA GLU A 24 27.44 -0.91 -38.92
C GLU A 24 27.45 -1.63 -40.27
N THR A 25 26.33 -1.55 -40.98
CA THR A 25 26.20 -2.22 -42.28
C THR A 25 27.01 -1.55 -43.39
N TRP A 26 27.35 -0.26 -43.21
CA TRP A 26 28.05 0.60 -44.21
C TRP A 26 27.30 0.69 -45.54
N LEU A 27 26.02 0.34 -45.52
CA LEU A 27 25.14 0.40 -46.66
C LEU A 27 24.74 1.85 -46.95
N SER A 28 24.53 2.15 -48.23
CA SER A 28 24.04 3.45 -48.70
C SER A 28 22.96 3.26 -49.77
N GLU A 29 22.18 4.29 -50.03
CA GLU A 29 21.12 4.27 -51.05
C GLU A 29 21.63 3.90 -52.46
N ARG A 30 22.94 4.02 -52.71
CA ARG A 30 23.59 3.60 -53.96
C ARG A 30 23.67 2.08 -54.12
N ILE A 31 23.53 1.32 -53.03
CA ILE A 31 23.57 -0.15 -53.05
C ILE A 31 22.13 -0.67 -53.17
N PRO A 32 21.75 -1.28 -54.30
CA PRO A 32 20.38 -1.73 -54.53
C PRO A 32 20.06 -2.96 -53.67
N ASP A 33 18.81 -3.03 -53.17
CA ASP A 33 18.36 -4.11 -52.29
C ASP A 33 18.43 -5.50 -52.95
N ASN A 34 18.35 -5.59 -54.28
CA ASN A 34 18.50 -6.85 -55.00
C ASN A 34 19.88 -7.51 -54.78
N GLY A 35 20.93 -6.70 -54.60
CA GLY A 35 22.28 -7.19 -54.27
C GLY A 35 22.43 -7.67 -52.83
N LEU A 36 21.40 -7.47 -51.99
CA LEU A 36 21.38 -7.83 -50.58
C LEU A 36 20.38 -8.97 -50.30
N HIS A 37 19.80 -9.57 -51.33
CA HIS A 37 18.76 -10.58 -51.17
C HIS A 37 19.29 -11.86 -50.50
N ILE A 38 18.57 -12.35 -49.49
CA ILE A 38 18.81 -13.64 -48.82
C ILE A 38 17.54 -14.47 -48.96
N SER A 39 17.65 -15.65 -49.56
CA SER A 39 16.50 -16.53 -49.76
C SER A 39 15.82 -16.88 -48.43
N GLY A 40 14.50 -16.70 -48.38
CA GLY A 40 13.66 -16.93 -47.19
C GLY A 40 13.61 -15.76 -46.19
N PHE A 41 14.20 -14.61 -46.52
CA PHE A 41 14.22 -13.43 -45.66
C PHE A 41 13.81 -12.14 -46.36
N GLN A 42 13.11 -11.27 -45.63
CA GLN A 42 12.76 -9.90 -46.04
C GLN A 42 13.72 -8.89 -45.42
N LEU A 43 14.29 -8.00 -46.24
CA LEU A 43 15.23 -6.97 -45.82
C LEU A 43 14.51 -5.69 -45.36
N PHE A 44 14.88 -5.18 -44.19
CA PHE A 44 14.50 -3.86 -43.68
C PHE A 44 15.76 -3.12 -43.23
N ARG A 45 16.09 -1.99 -43.88
CA ARG A 45 17.31 -1.23 -43.58
C ARG A 45 17.08 0.26 -43.32
N SER A 46 18.02 0.84 -42.59
CA SER A 46 18.16 2.28 -42.37
C SER A 46 19.62 2.64 -42.59
N ASP A 47 19.90 3.31 -43.69
CA ASP A 47 21.26 3.72 -44.04
C ASP A 47 21.65 4.99 -43.29
N ARG A 48 22.96 5.17 -43.08
CA ARG A 48 23.46 6.39 -42.44
C ARG A 48 23.33 7.58 -43.39
N SER A 49 22.83 8.70 -42.86
CA SER A 49 22.89 10.00 -43.54
C SER A 49 24.11 10.78 -43.06
N ALA A 50 25.03 11.10 -43.99
CA ALA A 50 26.19 11.92 -43.70
C ALA A 50 25.79 13.35 -43.28
N GLU A 51 24.71 13.89 -43.83
CA GLU A 51 24.17 15.22 -43.49
C GLU A 51 23.67 15.28 -42.04
N LEU A 52 22.95 14.25 -41.59
CA LEU A 52 22.36 14.21 -40.24
C LEU A 52 23.37 13.82 -39.14
N THR A 53 24.43 13.12 -39.50
CA THR A 53 25.42 12.59 -38.55
C THR A 53 26.74 13.34 -38.55
N GLY A 54 27.04 14.09 -39.62
CA GLY A 54 28.36 14.68 -39.85
C GLY A 54 29.45 13.64 -40.13
N LYS A 55 29.09 12.37 -40.37
CA LYS A 55 30.03 11.24 -40.49
C LYS A 55 29.81 10.46 -41.77
N THR A 56 30.91 10.15 -42.46
CA THR A 56 30.92 9.38 -43.71
C THR A 56 31.37 7.93 -43.54
N ARG A 57 31.83 7.53 -42.35
CA ARG A 57 32.31 6.17 -42.02
C ARG A 57 31.66 5.62 -40.76
N GLY A 58 31.42 4.30 -40.73
CA GLY A 58 30.68 3.61 -39.66
C GLY A 58 29.16 3.71 -39.85
N GLY A 59 28.40 2.91 -39.09
CA GLY A 59 26.93 3.00 -39.01
C GLY A 59 26.13 2.34 -40.14
N GLY A 60 24.82 2.58 -40.14
CA GLY A 60 23.84 1.83 -40.92
C GLY A 60 23.30 0.62 -40.17
N LEU A 61 22.00 0.35 -40.34
CA LEU A 61 21.26 -0.69 -39.63
C LEU A 61 20.48 -1.56 -40.61
N CYS A 62 20.43 -2.86 -40.38
CA CYS A 62 19.46 -3.71 -41.07
C CYS A 62 18.92 -4.86 -40.23
N PHE A 63 17.73 -5.30 -40.62
CA PHE A 63 17.09 -6.54 -40.21
C PHE A 63 16.81 -7.40 -41.45
N TYR A 64 17.05 -8.69 -41.32
CA TYR A 64 16.48 -9.71 -42.20
C TYR A 64 15.43 -10.48 -41.42
N ILE A 65 14.17 -10.47 -41.86
CA ILE A 65 13.06 -11.16 -41.19
C ILE A 65 12.69 -12.43 -41.94
N ASN A 66 12.66 -13.56 -41.24
CA ASN A 66 12.40 -14.86 -41.83
C ASN A 66 10.93 -14.98 -42.25
N GLU A 67 10.71 -15.26 -43.53
CA GLU A 67 9.37 -15.35 -44.13
C GLU A 67 8.55 -16.53 -43.59
N GLY A 68 9.21 -17.58 -43.11
CA GLY A 68 8.56 -18.70 -42.43
C GLY A 68 8.06 -18.36 -41.02
N TRP A 69 8.59 -17.28 -40.41
CA TRP A 69 8.16 -16.80 -39.11
C TRP A 69 7.11 -15.68 -39.22
N CYS A 70 7.35 -14.69 -40.09
CA CYS A 70 6.52 -13.49 -40.18
C CYS A 70 6.61 -12.87 -41.58
N SER A 71 5.46 -12.64 -42.22
CA SER A 71 5.35 -11.86 -43.46
C SER A 71 4.67 -10.50 -43.29
N ASP A 72 3.91 -10.30 -42.19
CA ASP A 72 3.29 -9.02 -41.85
C ASP A 72 4.27 -8.20 -40.98
N VAL A 73 5.16 -7.48 -41.67
CA VAL A 73 6.17 -6.61 -41.05
C VAL A 73 5.95 -5.17 -41.50
N THR A 74 6.01 -4.23 -40.54
CA THR A 74 5.81 -2.80 -40.79
C THR A 74 6.93 -2.00 -40.17
N THR A 75 7.61 -1.15 -40.95
CA THR A 75 8.57 -0.19 -40.42
C THR A 75 7.83 0.90 -39.66
N LEU A 76 8.12 1.04 -38.37
CA LEU A 76 7.47 2.05 -37.51
C LEU A 76 8.23 3.38 -37.55
N LYS A 77 9.57 3.32 -37.48
CA LYS A 77 10.40 4.51 -37.34
C LYS A 77 11.85 4.23 -37.75
N LYS A 78 12.50 5.23 -38.35
CA LYS A 78 13.96 5.31 -38.55
C LYS A 78 14.50 6.54 -37.81
N MET A 79 15.66 6.41 -37.19
CA MET A 79 16.35 7.48 -36.48
C MET A 79 17.80 7.49 -36.93
N CYS A 80 18.30 8.69 -37.24
CA CYS A 80 19.68 8.91 -37.61
C CYS A 80 20.10 10.28 -37.05
N SER A 81 21.12 10.29 -36.19
CA SER A 81 21.65 11.50 -35.55
C SER A 81 23.11 11.27 -35.16
N ALA A 82 23.85 12.34 -34.86
CA ALA A 82 25.25 12.25 -34.45
C ALA A 82 25.51 11.32 -33.25
N ASN A 83 24.51 11.11 -32.38
CA ASN A 83 24.64 10.32 -31.15
C ASN A 83 23.91 8.96 -31.18
N LEU A 84 23.00 8.73 -32.14
CA LEU A 84 22.11 7.57 -32.12
C LEU A 84 21.56 7.28 -33.52
N GLU A 85 21.65 6.01 -33.91
CA GLU A 85 20.88 5.42 -35.01
C GLU A 85 19.94 4.35 -34.45
N ALA A 86 18.69 4.31 -34.93
CA ALA A 86 17.75 3.27 -34.54
C ALA A 86 16.71 2.94 -35.63
N LEU A 87 16.40 1.66 -35.80
CA LEU A 87 15.38 1.15 -36.72
C LEU A 87 14.34 0.34 -35.95
N PHE A 88 13.08 0.79 -35.99
CA PHE A 88 11.94 0.14 -35.34
C PHE A 88 11.09 -0.56 -36.39
N ILE A 89 10.88 -1.86 -36.23
CA ILE A 89 9.96 -2.66 -37.05
C ILE A 89 8.98 -3.41 -36.16
N ASN A 90 7.76 -3.61 -36.66
CA ASN A 90 6.70 -4.32 -35.98
C ASN A 90 6.33 -5.57 -36.79
N CYS A 91 6.53 -6.74 -36.19
CA CYS A 91 6.36 -8.05 -36.80
C CYS A 91 5.13 -8.75 -36.21
N LYS A 92 4.19 -9.18 -37.05
CA LYS A 92 3.04 -10.02 -36.67
C LYS A 92 3.24 -11.46 -37.16
N PRO A 93 3.92 -12.32 -36.37
CA PRO A 93 4.21 -13.68 -36.79
C PRO A 93 2.94 -14.54 -36.85
N PHE A 94 3.02 -15.63 -37.62
CA PHE A 94 1.89 -16.57 -37.79
C PHE A 94 1.45 -17.22 -36.47
N TYR A 95 2.42 -17.45 -35.57
CA TYR A 95 2.18 -18.02 -34.25
C TYR A 95 2.84 -17.15 -33.18
N SER A 96 2.05 -16.72 -32.20
CA SER A 96 2.51 -15.96 -31.04
C SER A 96 1.82 -16.42 -29.76
N PRO A 97 2.48 -16.29 -28.60
CA PRO A 97 1.81 -16.44 -27.31
C PRO A 97 0.57 -15.53 -27.25
N ARG A 98 -0.55 -16.03 -26.70
CA ARG A 98 -1.86 -15.34 -26.66
C ARG A 98 -1.81 -13.94 -26.04
N GLU A 99 -0.82 -13.69 -25.21
CA GLU A 99 -0.57 -12.43 -24.52
C GLU A 99 0.04 -11.34 -25.39
N PHE A 100 0.60 -11.67 -26.56
CA PHE A 100 1.27 -10.71 -27.43
C PHE A 100 0.51 -10.51 -28.74
N SER A 101 0.31 -9.25 -29.13
CA SER A 101 -0.35 -8.92 -30.40
C SER A 101 0.60 -8.92 -31.60
N SER A 102 1.88 -8.60 -31.34
CA SER A 102 2.97 -8.54 -32.31
C SER A 102 4.30 -8.44 -31.55
N PHE A 103 5.43 -8.39 -32.25
CA PHE A 103 6.75 -8.16 -31.66
C PHE A 103 7.37 -6.92 -32.29
N ILE A 104 7.88 -6.00 -31.47
CA ILE A 104 8.58 -4.81 -31.97
C ILE A 104 10.06 -5.04 -31.80
N LEU A 105 10.78 -5.07 -32.92
CA LEU A 105 12.23 -5.20 -32.94
C LEU A 105 12.83 -3.81 -33.15
N VAL A 106 13.83 -3.49 -32.33
CA VAL A 106 14.54 -2.20 -32.38
C VAL A 106 16.03 -2.50 -32.56
N ASN A 107 16.57 -2.18 -33.72
CA ASN A 107 18.01 -2.22 -33.97
C ASN A 107 18.61 -0.87 -33.57
N VAL A 108 19.66 -0.86 -32.78
CA VAL A 108 20.28 0.35 -32.21
C VAL A 108 21.78 0.35 -32.49
N TYR A 109 22.29 1.49 -32.92
CA TYR A 109 23.72 1.75 -32.98
C TYR A 109 24.04 3.06 -32.27
N VAL A 110 24.94 3.01 -31.28
CA VAL A 110 25.45 4.18 -30.55
C VAL A 110 26.92 4.39 -30.92
N PRO A 111 27.28 5.46 -31.66
CA PRO A 111 28.66 5.72 -32.03
C PRO A 111 29.62 5.81 -30.81
N PRO A 112 30.88 5.37 -30.92
CA PRO A 112 31.85 5.37 -29.81
C PRO A 112 32.13 6.76 -29.19
N ASP A 113 32.00 7.81 -30.00
CA ASP A 113 32.21 9.22 -29.67
C ASP A 113 30.90 9.96 -29.33
N ALA A 114 29.77 9.23 -29.24
CA ALA A 114 28.48 9.82 -28.92
C ALA A 114 28.40 10.36 -27.48
N CYS A 115 27.59 11.42 -27.31
CA CYS A 115 27.11 11.83 -26.00
C CYS A 115 26.12 10.78 -25.46
N VAL A 116 26.63 9.83 -24.67
CA VAL A 116 25.88 8.68 -24.14
C VAL A 116 24.60 9.09 -23.42
N SER A 117 24.63 10.17 -22.61
CA SER A 117 23.44 10.64 -21.89
C SER A 117 22.35 11.13 -22.83
N ALA A 118 22.70 11.90 -23.86
CA ALA A 118 21.77 12.37 -24.87
C ALA A 118 21.19 11.22 -25.69
N ALA A 119 22.04 10.29 -26.16
CA ALA A 119 21.62 9.11 -26.92
C ALA A 119 20.61 8.25 -26.13
N MET A 120 20.92 7.94 -24.87
CA MET A 120 20.05 7.11 -24.04
C MET A 120 18.75 7.81 -23.67
N GLN A 121 18.76 9.13 -23.44
CA GLN A 121 17.55 9.90 -23.19
C GLN A 121 16.63 9.91 -24.43
N GLN A 122 17.20 10.14 -25.61
CA GLN A 122 16.47 10.13 -26.87
C GLN A 122 15.89 8.75 -27.16
N LEU A 123 16.68 7.68 -27.00
CA LEU A 123 16.22 6.31 -27.18
C LEU A 123 15.10 5.94 -26.19
N ALA A 124 15.28 6.28 -24.91
CA ALA A 124 14.30 5.99 -23.85
C ALA A 124 12.95 6.67 -24.07
N GLU A 125 12.95 7.90 -24.60
CA GLU A 125 11.74 8.61 -24.97
C GLU A 125 10.96 7.88 -26.07
N GLN A 126 11.66 7.43 -27.11
CA GLN A 126 11.04 6.75 -28.25
C GLN A 126 10.55 5.34 -27.92
N ILE A 127 11.28 4.62 -27.08
CA ILE A 127 10.81 3.35 -26.51
C ILE A 127 9.52 3.58 -25.72
N THR A 128 9.49 4.63 -24.89
CA THR A 128 8.31 4.93 -24.06
C THR A 128 7.10 5.31 -24.90
N ASP A 129 7.28 6.07 -25.98
CA ASP A 129 6.21 6.39 -26.94
C ASP A 129 5.70 5.14 -27.66
N THR A 130 6.61 4.30 -28.13
CA THR A 130 6.29 3.05 -28.83
C THR A 130 5.51 2.08 -27.93
N GLU A 131 5.91 1.92 -26.68
CA GLU A 131 5.17 1.10 -25.70
C GLU A 131 3.76 1.64 -25.40
N GLN A 132 3.56 2.95 -25.49
CA GLN A 132 2.23 3.54 -25.31
C GLN A 132 1.33 3.24 -26.51
N ARG A 133 1.89 3.30 -27.72
CA ARG A 133 1.16 3.02 -28.96
C ARG A 133 0.89 1.52 -29.16
N TYR A 134 1.81 0.65 -28.72
CA TYR A 134 1.75 -0.81 -28.90
C TYR A 134 1.92 -1.57 -27.58
N PRO A 135 0.96 -1.46 -26.63
CA PRO A 135 1.12 -1.96 -25.27
C PRO A 135 1.08 -3.49 -25.11
N ASP A 136 0.65 -4.22 -26.14
CA ASP A 136 0.64 -5.70 -26.20
C ASP A 136 1.79 -6.28 -27.01
N SER A 137 2.70 -5.43 -27.46
CA SER A 137 3.82 -5.83 -28.28
C SER A 137 5.09 -5.69 -27.47
N PRO A 138 5.74 -6.80 -27.06
CA PRO A 138 7.04 -6.71 -26.41
C PRO A 138 8.04 -6.03 -27.35
N LEU A 139 8.78 -5.08 -26.78
CA LEU A 139 9.94 -4.47 -27.44
C LEU A 139 11.18 -5.31 -27.14
N ILE A 140 11.86 -5.72 -28.21
CA ILE A 140 13.16 -6.38 -28.17
C ILE A 140 14.14 -5.40 -28.78
N ILE A 141 15.00 -4.83 -27.95
CA ILE A 141 15.96 -3.80 -28.36
C ILE A 141 17.32 -4.46 -28.41
N LEU A 142 17.96 -4.44 -29.57
CA LEU A 142 19.24 -5.10 -29.79
C LEU A 142 20.15 -4.25 -30.68
N GLY A 143 21.45 -4.53 -30.63
CA GLY A 143 22.47 -3.87 -31.44
C GLY A 143 23.66 -3.45 -30.59
N ASP A 144 24.52 -2.60 -31.16
CA ASP A 144 25.77 -2.16 -30.56
C ASP A 144 25.57 -0.85 -29.79
N PHE A 145 25.74 -0.94 -28.47
CA PHE A 145 25.61 0.18 -27.55
C PHE A 145 26.94 0.83 -27.22
N ASN A 146 28.07 0.26 -27.63
CA ASN A 146 29.41 0.70 -27.23
C ASN A 146 29.49 0.92 -25.70
N LYS A 147 29.70 2.16 -25.25
CA LYS A 147 29.80 2.55 -23.83
C LYS A 147 28.45 2.80 -23.16
N ALA A 148 27.34 2.74 -23.89
CA ALA A 148 26.03 3.11 -23.40
C ALA A 148 25.34 1.98 -22.62
N ASN A 149 24.52 2.36 -21.64
CA ASN A 149 23.74 1.41 -20.86
C ASN A 149 22.31 1.91 -20.65
N LEU A 150 21.37 1.24 -21.31
CA LEU A 150 19.96 1.62 -21.29
C LEU A 150 19.30 1.43 -19.93
N SER A 151 19.85 0.58 -19.06
CA SER A 151 19.29 0.26 -17.75
C SER A 151 19.18 1.48 -16.82
N ARG A 152 20.00 2.52 -17.04
CA ARG A 152 19.95 3.76 -16.25
C ARG A 152 18.70 4.59 -16.56
N GLU A 153 18.36 4.72 -17.84
CA GLU A 153 17.19 5.50 -18.28
C GLU A 153 15.90 4.66 -18.25
N LEU A 154 16.01 3.35 -18.50
CA LEU A 154 14.88 2.42 -18.48
C LEU A 154 15.15 1.19 -17.57
N PRO A 155 15.08 1.33 -16.23
CA PRO A 155 15.44 0.27 -15.28
C PRO A 155 14.62 -1.03 -15.37
N LYS A 156 13.48 -1.00 -16.07
CA LYS A 156 12.64 -2.19 -16.29
C LYS A 156 13.15 -3.10 -17.41
N TYR A 157 13.98 -2.56 -18.30
CA TYR A 157 14.58 -3.32 -19.39
C TYR A 157 15.83 -4.02 -18.86
N ARG A 158 15.85 -5.33 -19.02
CA ARG A 158 16.93 -6.19 -18.57
C ARG A 158 17.78 -6.56 -19.76
N GLN A 159 19.08 -6.43 -19.59
CA GLN A 159 20.07 -6.87 -20.56
C GLN A 159 20.19 -8.40 -20.50
N HIS A 160 20.21 -9.08 -21.66
CA HIS A 160 20.31 -10.54 -21.77
C HIS A 160 21.63 -11.09 -22.35
N VAL A 161 22.47 -10.28 -23.00
CA VAL A 161 23.79 -10.71 -23.52
C VAL A 161 24.84 -10.65 -22.42
N LYS A 162 25.32 -11.81 -21.98
CA LYS A 162 26.28 -11.91 -20.85
C LYS A 162 27.69 -12.33 -21.26
N CYS A 163 27.91 -12.61 -22.55
CA CYS A 163 29.21 -12.98 -23.09
C CYS A 163 29.89 -11.76 -23.75
N PRO A 164 31.23 -11.69 -23.75
CA PRO A 164 31.97 -10.71 -24.54
C PRO A 164 31.59 -10.80 -26.02
N THR A 165 31.50 -9.65 -26.67
CA THR A 165 31.15 -9.53 -28.10
C THR A 165 32.26 -8.87 -28.91
N ARG A 166 33.18 -8.17 -28.25
CA ARG A 166 34.45 -7.69 -28.83
C ARG A 166 35.52 -7.73 -27.76
N ASP A 167 36.60 -8.48 -28.01
CA ASP A 167 37.64 -8.76 -27.02
C ASP A 167 37.04 -9.26 -25.68
N SER A 168 37.31 -8.55 -24.58
CA SER A 168 36.75 -8.80 -23.24
C SER A 168 35.48 -8.00 -22.94
N ASN A 169 35.03 -7.15 -23.86
CA ASN A 169 33.93 -6.21 -23.66
C ASN A 169 32.58 -6.74 -24.20
N ILE A 170 31.49 -6.35 -23.55
CA ILE A 170 30.11 -6.61 -23.99
C ILE A 170 29.55 -5.32 -24.58
N LEU A 171 29.67 -5.15 -25.89
CA LEU A 171 29.23 -3.94 -26.59
C LEU A 171 27.84 -4.14 -27.22
N ASP A 172 27.55 -5.35 -27.69
CA ASP A 172 26.25 -5.72 -28.25
C ASP A 172 25.29 -6.15 -27.16
N HIS A 173 24.19 -5.43 -27.01
CA HIS A 173 23.22 -5.67 -25.95
C HIS A 173 21.90 -6.17 -26.52
N CYS A 174 21.14 -6.88 -25.69
CA CYS A 174 19.75 -7.20 -25.94
C CYS A 174 18.93 -6.85 -24.71
N TYR A 175 18.00 -5.92 -24.82
CA TYR A 175 17.15 -5.43 -23.75
C TYR A 175 15.69 -5.81 -23.96
N THR A 176 15.06 -6.41 -22.95
CA THR A 176 13.60 -6.61 -22.91
C THR A 176 13.03 -6.42 -21.51
N THR A 177 11.72 -6.21 -21.38
CA THR A 177 11.04 -6.13 -20.07
C THR A 177 10.79 -7.49 -19.43
N ILE A 178 10.94 -8.58 -20.20
CA ILE A 178 10.67 -9.95 -19.78
C ILE A 178 11.92 -10.48 -19.08
N LYS A 179 11.76 -11.00 -17.86
CA LYS A 179 12.89 -11.58 -17.12
C LYS A 179 13.30 -12.89 -17.78
N ASP A 180 14.61 -13.09 -17.96
CA ASP A 180 15.17 -14.32 -18.52
C ASP A 180 14.47 -14.68 -19.84
N ALA A 181 14.34 -13.68 -20.73
CA ALA A 181 13.63 -13.80 -21.99
C ALA A 181 14.46 -14.52 -23.05
N TYR A 182 15.77 -14.32 -22.99
CA TYR A 182 16.75 -14.89 -23.90
C TYR A 182 17.95 -15.45 -23.15
N HIS A 183 18.50 -16.52 -23.70
CA HIS A 183 19.85 -17.00 -23.41
C HIS A 183 20.76 -16.60 -24.57
N SER A 184 21.91 -15.98 -24.29
CA SER A 184 22.86 -15.53 -25.30
C SER A 184 24.01 -16.53 -25.47
N VAL A 185 24.30 -16.93 -26.71
CA VAL A 185 25.43 -17.81 -27.05
C VAL A 185 26.33 -17.09 -28.06
N PRO A 186 27.63 -16.93 -27.79
CA PRO A 186 28.55 -16.33 -28.76
C PRO A 186 28.80 -17.27 -29.95
N ARG A 187 29.01 -16.68 -31.12
CA ARG A 187 29.33 -17.33 -32.39
C ARG A 187 30.51 -16.60 -33.04
N ALA A 188 31.20 -17.26 -33.96
CA ALA A 188 32.31 -16.65 -34.69
C ALA A 188 31.87 -15.36 -35.40
N ALA A 189 32.80 -14.43 -35.56
CA ALA A 189 32.57 -13.22 -36.33
C ALA A 189 32.22 -13.55 -37.79
N LEU A 190 31.41 -12.71 -38.42
CA LEU A 190 31.02 -12.83 -39.82
C LEU A 190 31.91 -11.94 -40.69
N GLY A 191 32.58 -12.51 -41.68
CA GLY A 191 33.44 -11.79 -42.61
C GLY A 191 34.58 -11.07 -41.90
N LEU A 192 34.66 -9.76 -42.13
CA LEU A 192 35.68 -8.88 -41.55
C LEU A 192 35.21 -8.15 -40.28
N SER A 193 34.11 -8.59 -39.68
CA SER A 193 33.61 -8.03 -38.42
C SER A 193 34.63 -8.26 -37.30
N ASP A 194 34.93 -7.21 -36.54
CA ASP A 194 35.72 -7.31 -35.30
C ASP A 194 34.85 -7.67 -34.08
N HIS A 195 33.54 -7.76 -34.26
CA HIS A 195 32.60 -8.30 -33.28
C HIS A 195 32.26 -9.77 -33.56
N CYS A 196 32.18 -10.57 -32.49
CA CYS A 196 31.57 -11.90 -32.51
C CYS A 196 30.05 -11.80 -32.67
N LEU A 197 29.46 -12.73 -33.40
CA LEU A 197 28.00 -12.83 -33.49
C LEU A 197 27.40 -13.33 -32.17
N VAL A 198 26.17 -12.92 -31.86
CA VAL A 198 25.44 -13.38 -30.68
C VAL A 198 24.14 -14.07 -31.10
N HIS A 199 24.03 -15.36 -30.84
CA HIS A 199 22.79 -16.11 -31.04
C HIS A 199 21.92 -16.00 -29.77
N LEU A 200 20.78 -15.32 -29.91
CA LEU A 200 19.78 -15.16 -28.85
C LEU A 200 18.69 -16.24 -28.92
N ILE A 201 18.69 -17.17 -27.97
CA ILE A 201 17.73 -18.27 -27.90
C ILE A 201 16.59 -17.90 -26.94
N PRO A 202 15.32 -17.89 -27.38
CA PRO A 202 14.19 -17.52 -26.52
C PRO A 202 13.95 -18.57 -25.42
N THR A 203 13.88 -18.11 -24.17
CA THR A 203 13.62 -18.94 -22.97
C THR A 203 12.22 -18.71 -22.38
N TYR A 204 11.44 -17.83 -22.98
CA TYR A 204 10.10 -17.48 -22.53
C TYR A 204 9.13 -18.68 -22.53
N ARG A 205 8.42 -18.89 -21.42
CA ARG A 205 7.28 -19.82 -21.33
C ARG A 205 5.97 -19.07 -21.11
N GLN A 206 4.95 -19.43 -21.89
CA GLN A 206 3.62 -18.84 -21.80
C GLN A 206 3.03 -18.97 -20.38
N LYS A 207 2.48 -17.88 -19.85
CA LYS A 207 1.97 -17.80 -18.46
C LYS A 207 0.46 -18.04 -18.34
N LEU A 208 -0.07 -19.13 -18.89
CA LEU A 208 -1.49 -19.48 -18.69
C LEU A 208 -1.66 -20.27 -17.38
N LYS A 209 -2.17 -19.61 -16.32
CA LYS A 209 -2.70 -20.31 -15.14
C LYS A 209 -4.16 -20.67 -15.37
N ALA A 210 -4.46 -21.95 -15.58
CA ALA A 210 -5.82 -22.46 -15.50
C ALA A 210 -6.24 -22.49 -14.03
N ALA A 211 -7.37 -21.87 -13.69
CA ALA A 211 -7.91 -21.90 -12.34
C ALA A 211 -9.38 -22.35 -12.41
N LYS A 212 -9.76 -23.28 -11.53
CA LYS A 212 -11.12 -23.85 -11.51
C LYS A 212 -12.15 -22.72 -11.26
N PRO A 213 -13.31 -22.76 -11.92
CA PRO A 213 -14.42 -21.85 -11.62
C PRO A 213 -14.90 -22.03 -10.17
N VAL A 214 -15.36 -20.94 -9.54
CA VAL A 214 -15.83 -20.94 -8.15
C VAL A 214 -17.32 -20.64 -8.10
N LEU A 215 -18.09 -21.50 -7.43
CA LEU A 215 -19.50 -21.25 -7.15
C LEU A 215 -19.61 -20.19 -6.04
N ARG A 216 -20.46 -19.18 -6.24
CA ARG A 216 -20.69 -18.11 -5.25
C ARG A 216 -22.18 -17.93 -5.01
N THR A 217 -22.56 -17.90 -3.74
CA THR A 217 -23.92 -17.59 -3.28
C THR A 217 -23.92 -16.23 -2.62
N VAL A 218 -24.89 -15.37 -2.97
CA VAL A 218 -25.04 -14.02 -2.40
C VAL A 218 -26.52 -13.75 -2.08
N LYS A 219 -26.80 -13.08 -0.96
CA LYS A 219 -28.12 -12.49 -0.68
C LYS A 219 -28.40 -11.36 -1.68
N ARG A 220 -29.61 -11.31 -2.21
CA ARG A 220 -30.05 -10.34 -3.22
C ARG A 220 -31.03 -9.34 -2.57
N TRP A 221 -30.49 -8.21 -2.19
CA TRP A 221 -31.22 -7.05 -1.68
C TRP A 221 -31.87 -6.29 -2.85
N THR A 222 -33.14 -6.57 -3.13
CA THR A 222 -33.96 -5.75 -4.04
C THR A 222 -34.83 -4.79 -3.23
N ASN A 223 -35.38 -3.76 -3.88
CA ASN A 223 -36.24 -2.81 -3.18
C ASN A 223 -37.47 -3.50 -2.57
N GLU A 224 -38.03 -4.49 -3.28
CA GLU A 224 -39.17 -5.28 -2.80
C GLU A 224 -38.80 -6.10 -1.56
N ALA A 225 -37.69 -6.84 -1.61
CA ALA A 225 -37.23 -7.63 -0.46
C ALA A 225 -36.84 -6.76 0.76
N GLU A 226 -36.31 -5.55 0.51
CA GLU A 226 -36.07 -4.57 1.57
C GLU A 226 -37.37 -4.07 2.21
N GLN A 227 -38.39 -3.77 1.41
CA GLN A 227 -39.72 -3.35 1.89
C GLN A 227 -40.43 -4.46 2.67
N ASP A 228 -40.35 -5.70 2.21
CA ASP A 228 -40.94 -6.86 2.89
C ASP A 228 -40.31 -7.04 4.29
N LEU A 229 -38.98 -6.89 4.39
CA LEU A 229 -38.27 -6.98 5.67
C LEU A 229 -38.60 -5.80 6.59
N GLN A 230 -38.70 -4.58 6.06
CA GLN A 230 -39.13 -3.40 6.82
C GLN A 230 -40.55 -3.59 7.37
N ALA A 231 -41.50 -4.02 6.54
CA ALA A 231 -42.85 -4.31 6.97
C ALA A 231 -42.88 -5.40 8.03
N CYS A 232 -42.09 -6.47 7.86
CA CYS A 232 -41.97 -7.53 8.86
C CYS A 232 -41.61 -6.97 10.25
N PHE A 233 -40.62 -6.07 10.34
CA PHE A 233 -40.20 -5.47 11.61
C PHE A 233 -41.14 -4.38 12.12
N GLU A 234 -41.86 -3.68 11.25
CA GLU A 234 -42.86 -2.68 11.62
C GLU A 234 -44.06 -3.32 12.32
N TRP A 235 -44.47 -4.52 11.88
CA TRP A 235 -45.57 -5.28 12.46
C TRP A 235 -45.13 -6.21 13.61
N THR A 236 -43.83 -6.29 13.90
CA THR A 236 -43.33 -7.05 15.06
C THR A 236 -43.70 -6.32 16.35
N ASP A 237 -44.41 -7.00 17.24
CA ASP A 237 -44.54 -6.55 18.62
C ASP A 237 -43.28 -6.88 19.41
N TRP A 238 -42.41 -5.87 19.59
CA TRP A 238 -41.11 -6.04 20.23
C TRP A 238 -41.18 -6.22 21.75
N SER A 239 -42.26 -5.78 22.42
CA SER A 239 -42.39 -5.91 23.88
C SER A 239 -42.53 -7.36 24.32
N VAL A 240 -43.03 -8.24 23.45
CA VAL A 240 -43.10 -9.69 23.70
C VAL A 240 -41.73 -10.27 24.05
N PHE A 241 -40.64 -9.75 23.47
CA PHE A 241 -39.30 -10.22 23.80
C PHE A 241 -38.84 -9.77 25.18
N GLU A 242 -39.26 -8.59 25.64
CA GLU A 242 -38.97 -8.13 27.00
C GLU A 242 -39.73 -8.94 28.03
N ASP A 243 -41.03 -9.17 27.80
CA ASP A 243 -41.89 -9.95 28.69
C ASP A 243 -41.45 -11.41 28.80
N ALA A 244 -40.92 -11.97 27.71
CA ALA A 244 -40.50 -13.36 27.64
C ALA A 244 -39.08 -13.63 28.15
N THR A 245 -38.29 -12.61 28.44
CA THR A 245 -36.87 -12.77 28.79
C THR A 245 -36.57 -12.29 30.20
N THR A 246 -35.63 -12.96 30.87
CA THR A 246 -35.35 -12.72 32.30
C THR A 246 -34.22 -11.74 32.54
N ASN A 247 -33.35 -11.56 31.55
CA ASN A 247 -32.14 -10.76 31.67
C ASN A 247 -31.70 -10.19 30.31
N LEU A 248 -30.75 -9.26 30.36
CA LEU A 248 -30.25 -8.54 29.19
C LEU A 248 -29.58 -9.45 28.14
N ASP A 249 -28.91 -10.52 28.56
CA ASP A 249 -28.27 -11.47 27.64
C ASP A 249 -29.33 -12.19 26.79
N GLU A 250 -30.35 -12.72 27.46
CA GLU A 250 -31.46 -13.46 26.85
C GLU A 250 -32.27 -12.57 25.90
N LEU A 251 -32.58 -11.34 26.33
CA LEU A 251 -33.23 -10.32 25.49
C LEU A 251 -32.44 -10.06 24.21
N THR A 252 -31.14 -9.77 24.35
CA THR A 252 -30.30 -9.40 23.20
C THR A 252 -30.10 -10.58 22.24
N GLU A 253 -29.88 -11.79 22.76
CA GLU A 253 -29.72 -13.00 21.94
C GLU A 253 -31.03 -13.36 21.20
N THR A 254 -32.18 -13.22 21.85
CA THR A 254 -33.49 -13.47 21.23
C THR A 254 -33.78 -12.45 20.13
N VAL A 255 -33.61 -11.15 20.40
CA VAL A 255 -33.82 -10.07 19.42
C VAL A 255 -32.91 -10.23 18.20
N THR A 256 -31.61 -10.48 18.41
CA THR A 256 -30.65 -10.63 17.30
C THR A 256 -30.90 -11.91 16.47
N SER A 257 -31.36 -12.99 17.11
CA SER A 257 -31.77 -14.22 16.43
C SER A 257 -33.03 -14.02 15.60
N TYR A 258 -34.04 -13.33 16.14
CA TYR A 258 -35.27 -12.99 15.42
C TYR A 258 -34.99 -12.11 14.19
N ILE A 259 -34.14 -11.09 14.33
CA ILE A 259 -33.71 -10.24 13.20
C ILE A 259 -33.07 -11.09 12.10
N SER A 260 -32.18 -12.01 12.47
CA SER A 260 -31.51 -12.89 11.51
C SER A 260 -32.49 -13.84 10.81
N PHE A 261 -33.46 -14.37 11.55
CA PHE A 261 -34.54 -15.21 11.02
C PHE A 261 -35.40 -14.45 9.99
N CYS A 262 -35.85 -13.24 10.31
CA CYS A 262 -36.62 -12.42 9.36
C CYS A 262 -35.79 -12.09 8.11
N GLU A 263 -34.50 -11.78 8.27
CA GLU A 263 -33.61 -11.54 7.13
C GLU A 263 -33.50 -12.78 6.22
N ASP A 264 -33.42 -13.99 6.77
CA ASP A 264 -33.31 -15.22 5.99
C ASP A 264 -34.62 -15.58 5.26
N ILE A 265 -35.77 -15.18 5.79
CA ILE A 265 -37.08 -15.37 5.16
C ILE A 265 -37.32 -14.35 4.06
N CYS A 266 -37.09 -13.06 4.33
CA CYS A 266 -37.44 -11.99 3.41
C CYS A 266 -36.41 -11.82 2.27
N ILE A 267 -35.13 -12.13 2.49
CA ILE A 267 -34.07 -11.81 1.53
C ILE A 267 -33.65 -13.03 0.69
N PRO A 268 -33.96 -13.08 -0.62
CA PRO A 268 -33.64 -14.24 -1.46
C PRO A 268 -32.15 -14.39 -1.73
N THR A 269 -31.69 -15.64 -1.91
CA THR A 269 -30.29 -15.95 -2.28
C THR A 269 -30.14 -16.28 -3.77
N ARG A 270 -28.99 -15.92 -4.36
CA ARG A 270 -28.65 -16.25 -5.75
C ARG A 270 -27.27 -16.91 -5.83
N THR A 271 -27.20 -18.02 -6.55
CA THR A 271 -25.96 -18.77 -6.80
C THR A 271 -25.50 -18.60 -8.25
N PHE A 272 -24.20 -18.33 -8.47
CA PHE A 272 -23.62 -18.21 -9.81
C PHE A 272 -22.17 -18.70 -9.87
N LEU A 273 -21.74 -19.12 -11.06
CA LEU A 273 -20.38 -19.57 -11.33
C LEU A 273 -19.47 -18.40 -11.72
N SER A 274 -18.35 -18.24 -11.03
CA SER A 274 -17.36 -17.17 -11.29
C SER A 274 -16.07 -17.75 -11.86
N PHE A 275 -15.63 -17.26 -13.01
CA PHE A 275 -14.35 -17.64 -13.63
C PHE A 275 -13.25 -16.65 -13.28
N ASN A 276 -12.04 -17.15 -12.98
CA ASN A 276 -10.94 -16.30 -12.49
C ASN A 276 -10.37 -15.32 -13.53
N ASN A 277 -10.50 -15.65 -14.82
CA ASN A 277 -9.94 -14.89 -15.95
C ASN A 277 -10.98 -14.03 -16.67
N ASP A 278 -12.26 -14.07 -16.26
CA ASP A 278 -13.30 -13.28 -16.91
C ASP A 278 -13.03 -11.79 -16.69
N LYS A 279 -12.81 -11.06 -17.79
CA LYS A 279 -12.73 -9.60 -17.75
C LYS A 279 -14.12 -9.07 -17.40
N PRO A 280 -14.22 -7.96 -16.64
CA PRO A 280 -15.51 -7.48 -16.14
C PRO A 280 -16.49 -7.02 -17.23
N TRP A 281 -16.02 -6.78 -18.45
CA TRP A 281 -16.85 -6.49 -19.62
C TRP A 281 -17.13 -7.72 -20.51
N PHE A 282 -16.64 -8.91 -20.16
CA PHE A 282 -16.81 -10.11 -20.99
C PHE A 282 -18.18 -10.75 -20.75
N THR A 283 -19.17 -10.33 -21.54
CA THR A 283 -20.57 -10.75 -21.42
C THR A 283 -20.83 -12.13 -22.04
N GLY A 284 -22.02 -12.70 -21.79
CA GLY A 284 -22.47 -13.93 -22.47
C GLY A 284 -22.47 -13.81 -23.99
N LYS A 285 -22.86 -12.64 -24.52
CA LYS A 285 -22.80 -12.32 -25.96
C LYS A 285 -21.36 -12.41 -26.52
N LEU A 286 -20.36 -11.93 -25.77
CA LEU A 286 -18.95 -12.04 -26.18
C LEU A 286 -18.43 -13.47 -26.13
N LYS A 287 -18.91 -14.30 -25.19
CA LYS A 287 -18.62 -15.75 -25.17
C LYS A 287 -19.13 -16.42 -26.45
N GLN A 288 -20.38 -16.16 -26.84
CA GLN A 288 -20.96 -16.69 -28.08
C GLN A 288 -20.19 -16.27 -29.34
N LEU A 289 -19.88 -14.98 -29.50
CA LEU A 289 -19.12 -14.48 -30.65
C LEU A 289 -17.69 -15.05 -30.72
N ARG A 290 -17.09 -15.35 -29.56
CA ARG A 290 -15.79 -16.01 -29.51
C ARG A 290 -15.86 -17.44 -30.01
N HIS A 291 -16.86 -18.21 -29.59
CA HIS A 291 -17.08 -19.58 -30.07
C HIS A 291 -17.28 -19.60 -31.58
N ALA A 292 -18.15 -18.73 -32.11
CA ALA A 292 -18.36 -18.62 -33.56
C ALA A 292 -17.07 -18.34 -34.35
N LYS A 293 -16.13 -17.54 -33.80
CA LYS A 293 -14.81 -17.30 -34.41
C LYS A 293 -13.90 -18.54 -34.33
N GLU A 294 -13.92 -19.25 -33.22
CA GLU A 294 -13.12 -20.48 -33.03
C GLU A 294 -13.62 -21.61 -33.95
N ASP A 295 -14.93 -21.74 -34.12
CA ASP A 295 -15.55 -22.71 -35.02
C ASP A 295 -15.23 -22.39 -36.49
N ALA A 296 -15.36 -21.12 -36.90
CA ALA A 296 -14.97 -20.66 -38.24
C ALA A 296 -13.49 -20.96 -38.57
N TYR A 297 -12.61 -20.81 -37.58
CA TYR A 297 -11.19 -21.14 -37.73
C TYR A 297 -10.97 -22.65 -37.91
N ARG A 298 -11.66 -23.48 -37.11
CA ARG A 298 -11.56 -24.95 -37.22
C ARG A 298 -12.08 -25.48 -38.55
N CYS A 299 -13.10 -24.83 -39.12
CA CYS A 299 -13.66 -25.19 -40.41
C CYS A 299 -12.80 -24.73 -41.61
N GLY A 300 -11.73 -23.94 -41.40
CA GLY A 300 -10.84 -23.48 -42.47
C GLY A 300 -11.39 -22.35 -43.36
N ASP A 301 -12.58 -21.83 -43.07
CA ASP A 301 -13.21 -20.76 -43.86
C ASP A 301 -12.64 -19.39 -43.50
N LYS A 302 -11.76 -18.86 -44.36
CA LYS A 302 -11.14 -17.53 -44.20
C LYS A 302 -12.15 -16.38 -44.18
N ILE A 303 -13.23 -16.46 -44.96
CA ILE A 303 -14.22 -15.37 -45.08
C ILE A 303 -15.06 -15.32 -43.80
N LEU A 304 -15.61 -16.46 -43.40
CA LEU A 304 -16.38 -16.60 -42.16
C LEU A 304 -15.54 -16.23 -40.94
N TYR A 305 -14.28 -16.66 -40.90
CA TYR A 305 -13.33 -16.29 -39.84
C TYR A 305 -13.13 -14.77 -39.76
N ASN A 306 -12.90 -14.11 -40.90
CA ASN A 306 -12.71 -12.66 -40.93
C ASN A 306 -13.98 -11.90 -40.48
N GLN A 307 -15.16 -12.35 -40.90
CA GLN A 307 -16.43 -11.76 -40.46
C GLN A 307 -16.66 -11.94 -38.96
N ALA A 308 -16.48 -13.16 -38.43
CA ALA A 308 -16.62 -13.46 -37.01
C ALA A 308 -15.59 -12.69 -36.16
N ARG A 309 -14.34 -12.59 -36.63
CA ARG A 309 -13.28 -11.77 -36.01
C ARG A 309 -13.67 -10.30 -35.93
N ASN A 310 -14.19 -9.74 -37.02
CA ASN A 310 -14.56 -8.32 -37.08
C ASN A 310 -15.77 -8.03 -36.17
N ARG A 311 -16.79 -8.90 -36.17
CA ARG A 311 -17.95 -8.79 -35.26
C ARG A 311 -17.52 -8.86 -33.79
N LEU A 312 -16.72 -9.86 -33.43
CA LEU A 312 -16.17 -9.99 -32.08
C LEU A 312 -15.37 -8.74 -31.68
N THR A 313 -14.52 -8.23 -32.57
CA THR A 313 -13.72 -7.03 -32.31
C THR A 313 -14.59 -5.80 -32.09
N LYS A 314 -15.63 -5.60 -32.91
CA LYS A 314 -16.60 -4.50 -32.75
C LYS A 314 -17.31 -4.60 -31.39
N GLU A 315 -17.83 -5.77 -31.04
CA GLU A 315 -18.55 -5.96 -29.78
C GLU A 315 -17.64 -5.79 -28.55
N ILE A 316 -16.37 -6.22 -28.63
CA ILE A 316 -15.39 -5.98 -27.56
C ILE A 316 -15.20 -4.47 -27.32
N ARG A 317 -15.17 -3.65 -28.38
CA ARG A 317 -15.05 -2.18 -28.25
C ARG A 317 -16.28 -1.59 -27.55
N VAL A 318 -17.48 -2.03 -27.93
CA VAL A 318 -18.74 -1.59 -27.29
C VAL A 318 -18.76 -1.98 -25.81
N ALA A 319 -18.47 -3.24 -25.48
CA ALA A 319 -18.47 -3.72 -24.11
C ALA A 319 -17.46 -2.97 -23.22
N LYS A 320 -16.26 -2.66 -23.75
CA LYS A 320 -15.27 -1.83 -23.06
C LYS A 320 -15.77 -0.40 -22.83
N LYS A 321 -16.42 0.22 -23.83
CA LYS A 321 -17.00 1.57 -23.72
C LYS A 321 -18.06 1.63 -22.61
N ASN A 322 -19.02 0.70 -22.62
CA ASN A 322 -20.08 0.63 -21.60
C ASN A 322 -19.49 0.44 -20.19
N TYR A 323 -18.45 -0.38 -20.07
CA TYR A 323 -17.76 -0.57 -18.80
C TYR A 323 -16.99 0.68 -18.34
N SER A 324 -16.36 1.41 -19.26
CA SER A 324 -15.75 2.71 -18.96
C SER A 324 -16.78 3.73 -18.46
N GLU A 325 -17.95 3.80 -19.09
CA GLU A 325 -19.05 4.68 -18.67
C GLU A 325 -19.58 4.29 -17.28
N LYS A 326 -19.70 2.99 -17.00
CA LYS A 326 -20.02 2.49 -15.66
C LYS A 326 -19.00 2.97 -14.62
N LEU A 327 -17.69 2.82 -14.89
CA LEU A 327 -16.64 3.30 -13.98
C LEU A 327 -16.69 4.82 -13.80
N LYS A 328 -17.00 5.57 -14.87
CA LYS A 328 -17.20 7.02 -14.79
C LYS A 328 -18.37 7.38 -13.87
N LYS A 329 -19.48 6.65 -13.97
CA LYS A 329 -20.66 6.85 -13.12
C LYS A 329 -20.36 6.51 -11.66
N GLU A 330 -19.73 5.38 -11.40
CA GLU A 330 -19.32 4.98 -10.03
C GLU A 330 -18.35 6.00 -9.41
N LEU A 331 -17.44 6.55 -10.21
CA LEU A 331 -16.51 7.56 -9.75
C LEU A 331 -17.19 8.91 -9.49
N SER A 332 -18.11 9.32 -10.36
CA SER A 332 -18.89 10.55 -10.18
C SER A 332 -19.82 10.44 -8.97
N ALA A 333 -20.27 9.23 -8.63
CA ALA A 333 -21.01 8.92 -7.41
C ALA A 333 -20.11 8.80 -6.16
N ASN A 334 -18.81 9.10 -6.27
CA ASN A 334 -17.82 9.02 -5.21
C ASN A 334 -17.79 7.63 -4.53
N ASP A 335 -17.89 6.55 -5.33
CA ASP A 335 -17.69 5.17 -4.88
C ASP A 335 -16.27 4.66 -5.26
N PRO A 336 -15.22 5.07 -4.52
CA PRO A 336 -13.85 4.68 -4.82
C PRO A 336 -13.62 3.18 -4.65
N THR A 337 -14.47 2.47 -3.89
CA THR A 337 -14.32 1.03 -3.66
C THR A 337 -14.69 0.25 -4.92
N SER A 338 -15.83 0.59 -5.54
CA SER A 338 -16.26 -0.05 -6.79
C SER A 338 -15.32 0.30 -7.94
N VAL A 339 -14.91 1.57 -8.05
CA VAL A 339 -13.90 2.01 -9.02
C VAL A 339 -12.61 1.23 -8.83
N TRP A 340 -12.08 1.16 -7.60
CA TRP A 340 -10.85 0.42 -7.31
C TRP A 340 -10.96 -1.08 -7.57
N THR A 341 -12.10 -1.68 -7.27
CA THR A 341 -12.39 -3.09 -7.58
C THR A 341 -12.41 -3.30 -9.10
N GLY A 342 -13.06 -2.40 -9.83
CA GLY A 342 -13.08 -2.41 -11.29
C GLY A 342 -11.69 -2.27 -11.89
N LEU A 343 -10.88 -1.35 -11.39
CA LEU A 343 -9.49 -1.13 -11.79
C LEU A 343 -8.61 -2.35 -11.49
N LYS A 344 -8.77 -2.98 -10.31
CA LYS A 344 -8.09 -4.24 -9.97
C LYS A 344 -8.45 -5.38 -10.93
N ASN A 345 -9.72 -5.49 -11.30
CA ASN A 345 -10.20 -6.50 -12.26
C ASN A 345 -9.64 -6.24 -13.66
N ILE A 346 -9.57 -4.98 -14.10
CA ILE A 346 -8.95 -4.60 -15.38
C ILE A 346 -7.46 -5.03 -15.39
N THR A 347 -6.73 -4.56 -14.39
CA THR A 347 -5.27 -4.66 -14.27
C THR A 347 -4.78 -6.05 -13.87
N MET A 348 -5.71 -6.95 -13.46
CA MET A 348 -5.38 -8.22 -12.82
C MET A 348 -4.47 -8.06 -11.60
N TYR A 349 -4.53 -6.90 -10.95
CA TYR A 349 -3.87 -6.63 -9.68
C TYR A 349 -4.59 -7.38 -8.55
N LYS A 350 -4.42 -8.70 -8.55
CA LYS A 350 -4.82 -9.58 -7.46
C LYS A 350 -3.55 -9.99 -6.75
N LYS A 351 -3.42 -9.64 -5.46
CA LYS A 351 -2.50 -10.40 -4.60
C LYS A 351 -2.98 -11.86 -4.67
N PRO A 352 -2.10 -12.84 -4.90
CA PRO A 352 -2.52 -14.23 -4.77
C PRO A 352 -3.19 -14.36 -3.40
N PRO A 353 -4.40 -14.96 -3.31
CA PRO A 353 -4.96 -15.25 -2.02
C PRO A 353 -3.92 -16.05 -1.25
N PRO A 354 -3.70 -15.77 0.05
CA PRO A 354 -2.89 -16.67 0.87
C PRO A 354 -3.45 -18.07 0.67
N GLN A 355 -2.59 -19.06 0.43
CA GLN A 355 -3.05 -20.45 0.38
C GLN A 355 -3.82 -20.69 1.67
N SER A 356 -5.08 -21.09 1.55
CA SER A 356 -5.90 -21.48 2.70
C SER A 356 -5.24 -22.73 3.28
N VAL A 357 -4.50 -22.56 4.36
CA VAL A 357 -4.00 -23.66 5.17
C VAL A 357 -5.19 -24.15 5.98
N GLU A 358 -5.92 -25.11 5.46
CA GLU A 358 -6.97 -25.82 6.20
C GLU A 358 -6.27 -26.84 7.10
N ASN A 359 -6.00 -26.46 8.34
CA ASN A 359 -5.36 -27.31 9.34
C ASN A 359 -6.00 -27.03 10.71
N GLN A 360 -6.65 -28.04 11.28
CA GLN A 360 -7.37 -27.93 12.56
C GLN A 360 -6.40 -27.61 13.71
N GLN A 361 -5.28 -28.33 13.80
CA GLN A 361 -4.27 -28.11 14.84
C GLN A 361 -3.74 -26.68 14.81
N LEU A 362 -3.47 -26.16 13.61
CA LEU A 362 -3.02 -24.77 13.46
C LEU A 362 -4.08 -23.77 13.96
N ALA A 363 -5.38 -24.02 13.74
CA ALA A 363 -6.43 -23.15 14.24
C ALA A 363 -6.47 -23.13 15.77
N ASP A 364 -6.36 -24.30 16.40
CA ASP A 364 -6.32 -24.44 17.87
C ASP A 364 -5.04 -23.81 18.45
N ASP A 365 -3.87 -24.10 17.88
CA ASP A 365 -2.57 -23.52 18.29
C ASP A 365 -2.59 -21.99 18.20
N LEU A 366 -3.16 -21.44 17.11
CA LEU A 366 -3.33 -20.00 16.96
C LEU A 366 -4.26 -19.42 18.02
N ASN A 367 -5.35 -20.11 18.36
CA ASN A 367 -6.28 -19.61 19.36
C ASN A 367 -5.62 -19.54 20.75
N VAL A 368 -4.93 -20.61 21.16
CA VAL A 368 -4.12 -20.64 22.39
C VAL A 368 -3.05 -19.55 22.36
N PHE A 369 -2.33 -19.44 21.25
CA PHE A 369 -1.26 -18.45 21.09
C PHE A 369 -1.77 -17.01 21.25
N TYR A 370 -2.94 -16.67 20.70
CA TYR A 370 -3.49 -15.31 20.84
C TYR A 370 -3.96 -14.99 22.27
N CYS A 371 -4.33 -16.01 23.05
CA CYS A 371 -4.78 -15.89 24.45
C CYS A 371 -3.65 -16.06 25.48
N ARG A 372 -2.39 -16.27 25.06
CA ARG A 372 -1.25 -16.55 25.98
C ARG A 372 -0.95 -15.46 27.02
N PHE A 373 -1.56 -14.28 26.92
CA PHE A 373 -1.39 -13.16 27.85
C PHE A 373 -2.41 -13.17 28.99
N GLU A 374 -3.35 -14.11 28.97
CA GLU A 374 -4.31 -14.30 30.04
C GLU A 374 -3.56 -14.55 31.36
N LYS A 375 -3.83 -13.73 32.38
CA LYS A 375 -3.35 -13.95 33.73
C LYS A 375 -4.51 -14.40 34.62
N PRO A 376 -4.29 -15.30 35.60
CA PRO A 376 -5.30 -15.62 36.61
C PRO A 376 -5.76 -14.33 37.29
N ARG A 377 -7.08 -14.16 37.49
CA ARG A 377 -7.60 -13.05 38.30
C ARG A 377 -6.97 -13.15 39.69
N LEU A 378 -6.22 -12.14 40.11
CA LEU A 378 -5.82 -12.02 41.52
C LEU A 378 -7.11 -11.86 42.33
N THR A 379 -7.35 -12.76 43.28
CA THR A 379 -8.47 -12.63 44.20
C THR A 379 -8.29 -11.38 45.08
N PRO A 380 -9.38 -10.78 45.61
CA PRO A 380 -9.30 -9.60 46.47
C PRO A 380 -8.33 -9.79 47.66
N ASP A 381 -8.24 -11.01 48.21
CA ASP A 381 -7.36 -11.36 49.33
C ASP A 381 -5.85 -11.30 49.01
N SER A 382 -5.45 -11.33 47.74
CA SER A 382 -4.04 -11.21 47.36
C SER A 382 -3.60 -9.75 47.08
N ARG A 383 -4.53 -8.78 47.15
CA ARG A 383 -4.21 -7.35 46.96
C ARG A 383 -3.61 -6.69 48.21
N SER A 384 -3.81 -7.26 49.40
CA SER A 384 -3.27 -6.71 50.66
C SER A 384 -1.76 -6.89 50.84
N ASP A 385 -1.15 -7.85 50.15
CA ASP A 385 0.27 -8.21 50.35
C ASP A 385 1.23 -7.50 49.37
N LEU A 386 0.70 -6.77 48.39
CA LEU A 386 1.48 -5.94 47.46
C LEU A 386 1.33 -4.47 47.84
N HIS A 387 1.94 -4.07 48.96
CA HIS A 387 2.22 -2.67 49.25
C HIS A 387 3.15 -2.12 48.15
N PHE A 388 2.56 -1.51 47.13
CA PHE A 388 3.28 -0.64 46.20
C PHE A 388 3.81 0.56 46.99
N THR A 389 5.13 0.73 47.01
CA THR A 389 5.78 1.96 47.46
C THR A 389 5.39 3.08 46.49
N HIS A 390 4.36 3.84 46.88
CA HIS A 390 3.98 5.06 46.20
C HIS A 390 5.18 6.02 46.13
N SER A 391 5.57 6.39 44.91
CA SER A 391 6.45 7.55 44.69
C SER A 391 5.71 8.82 45.15
N PRO A 392 6.39 9.85 45.70
CA PRO A 392 5.73 11.00 46.29
C PRO A 392 4.94 11.80 45.24
N THR A 393 3.66 11.98 45.55
CA THR A 393 2.64 12.75 44.85
C THR A 393 3.06 14.24 44.73
N PRO A 394 2.86 14.92 43.58
CA PRO A 394 2.73 16.37 43.60
C PRO A 394 1.46 16.74 44.42
N PRO A 395 1.42 17.90 45.10
CA PRO A 395 0.27 18.26 45.93
C PRO A 395 -0.97 18.42 45.04
N ALA A 396 -1.89 17.46 45.15
CA ALA A 396 -3.24 17.61 44.65
C ALA A 396 -3.90 18.76 45.39
N THR A 397 -4.26 19.81 44.65
CA THR A 397 -5.13 20.86 45.16
C THR A 397 -6.47 20.19 45.45
N LEU A 398 -6.77 19.97 46.73
CA LEU A 398 -8.04 19.43 47.21
C LEU A 398 -9.17 20.36 46.78
N LEU A 399 -9.88 20.01 45.71
CA LEU A 399 -11.20 20.54 45.46
C LEU A 399 -12.20 19.83 46.39
N PRO A 400 -13.21 20.55 46.93
CA PRO A 400 -14.18 19.95 47.83
C PRO A 400 -15.03 18.88 47.11
N PRO A 401 -15.57 17.90 47.84
CA PRO A 401 -16.42 16.86 47.28
C PRO A 401 -17.74 17.49 46.86
N SER A 402 -17.81 17.90 45.60
CA SER A 402 -19.09 18.20 44.96
C SER A 402 -19.69 16.86 44.57
N LEU A 403 -20.69 16.39 45.31
CA LEU A 403 -21.64 15.36 44.88
C LEU A 403 -22.47 15.91 43.72
N THR A 404 -21.83 16.22 42.60
CA THR A 404 -22.52 16.36 41.32
C THR A 404 -22.66 14.95 40.77
N THR A 405 -23.88 14.42 40.80
CA THR A 405 -24.30 13.27 40.00
C THR A 405 -23.79 13.48 38.57
N GLN A 406 -22.69 12.82 38.21
CA GLN A 406 -22.21 12.85 36.84
C GLN A 406 -23.31 12.22 35.97
N PRO A 407 -23.74 12.88 34.87
CA PRO A 407 -24.78 12.35 34.03
C PRO A 407 -24.34 10.99 33.49
N VAL A 408 -25.15 9.97 33.75
CA VAL A 408 -24.99 8.63 33.16
C VAL A 408 -25.11 8.79 31.65
N LEU A 409 -24.21 8.17 30.88
CA LEU A 409 -24.34 8.16 29.43
C LEU A 409 -25.67 7.51 29.05
N GLU A 410 -26.52 8.24 28.35
CA GLU A 410 -27.75 7.73 27.76
C GLU A 410 -27.68 7.99 26.25
N VAL A 411 -28.12 7.01 25.46
CA VAL A 411 -28.18 7.13 24.00
C VAL A 411 -29.62 7.33 23.56
N CYS A 412 -29.82 8.19 22.55
CA CYS A 412 -31.15 8.43 21.98
C CYS A 412 -31.35 7.67 20.65
N VAL A 413 -32.61 7.53 20.24
CA VAL A 413 -33.01 6.80 19.03
C VAL A 413 -32.38 7.39 17.77
N GLU A 414 -32.30 8.72 17.68
CA GLU A 414 -31.72 9.43 16.53
C GLU A 414 -30.24 9.11 16.37
N ASP A 415 -29.52 9.00 17.48
CA ASP A 415 -28.09 8.68 17.49
C ASP A 415 -27.84 7.24 17.08
N VAL A 416 -28.64 6.29 17.59
CA VAL A 416 -28.62 4.88 17.18
C VAL A 416 -28.94 4.76 15.69
N ASN A 417 -30.05 5.36 15.24
CA ASN A 417 -30.48 5.37 13.84
C ASN A 417 -29.36 5.89 12.91
N ARG A 418 -28.75 7.02 13.28
CA ARG A 418 -27.63 7.62 12.53
C ARG A 418 -26.45 6.66 12.41
N VAL A 419 -26.14 5.88 13.45
CA VAL A 419 -25.05 4.89 13.41
C VAL A 419 -25.42 3.67 12.57
N LEU A 420 -26.67 3.20 12.64
CA LEU A 420 -27.20 2.08 11.85
C LEU A 420 -27.24 2.41 10.35
N ARG A 421 -27.73 3.58 9.95
CA ARG A 421 -27.74 4.03 8.54
C ARG A 421 -26.35 4.15 7.90
N LYS A 422 -25.32 4.39 8.71
CA LYS A 422 -23.92 4.49 8.27
C LYS A 422 -23.24 3.12 8.10
N GLN A 423 -23.92 2.01 8.35
CA GLN A 423 -23.35 0.67 8.15
C GLN A 423 -23.00 0.44 6.67
N LYS A 424 -21.98 -0.40 6.45
CA LYS A 424 -21.51 -0.74 5.10
C LYS A 424 -22.12 -2.09 4.70
N PRO A 425 -23.13 -2.13 3.80
CA PRO A 425 -23.99 -3.31 3.60
C PRO A 425 -23.23 -4.54 3.09
N ARG A 426 -22.09 -4.36 2.40
CA ARG A 426 -21.29 -5.46 1.84
C ARG A 426 -20.26 -6.06 2.82
N LYS A 427 -20.24 -5.63 4.09
CA LYS A 427 -19.35 -6.21 5.11
C LYS A 427 -19.95 -7.52 5.65
N ALA A 428 -19.09 -8.39 6.16
CA ALA A 428 -19.51 -9.63 6.81
C ALA A 428 -20.15 -9.35 8.19
N SER A 429 -21.15 -10.15 8.55
CA SER A 429 -21.77 -10.21 9.88
C SER A 429 -20.80 -10.75 10.92
N GLY A 430 -21.07 -10.46 12.19
CA GLY A 430 -20.41 -11.08 13.33
C GLY A 430 -21.02 -12.45 13.69
N PRO A 431 -20.61 -13.04 14.83
CA PRO A 431 -21.16 -14.30 15.32
C PRO A 431 -22.66 -14.23 15.69
N ASP A 432 -23.20 -13.03 15.88
CA ASP A 432 -24.60 -12.72 16.10
C ASP A 432 -25.47 -12.82 14.83
N SER A 433 -24.86 -13.07 13.66
CA SER A 433 -25.50 -13.25 12.35
C SER A 433 -26.27 -12.05 11.77
N VAL A 434 -26.56 -11.02 12.56
CA VAL A 434 -27.16 -9.76 12.10
C VAL A 434 -26.30 -9.12 11.02
N SER A 435 -26.87 -8.84 9.84
CA SER A 435 -26.10 -8.27 8.74
C SER A 435 -26.03 -6.74 8.77
N PRO A 436 -24.91 -6.13 8.33
CA PRO A 436 -24.82 -4.68 8.13
C PRO A 436 -25.83 -4.12 7.13
N ALA A 437 -26.34 -4.96 6.23
CA ALA A 437 -27.33 -4.56 5.23
C ALA A 437 -28.71 -4.42 5.89
N CYS A 438 -29.11 -5.40 6.71
CA CYS A 438 -30.33 -5.37 7.51
C CYS A 438 -30.37 -4.12 8.42
N LEU A 439 -29.33 -3.92 9.23
CA LEU A 439 -29.23 -2.74 10.10
C LEU A 439 -29.36 -1.41 9.35
N LYS A 440 -28.87 -1.35 8.10
CA LYS A 440 -28.96 -0.12 7.30
C LYS A 440 -30.34 0.08 6.69
N ALA A 441 -30.92 -0.99 6.12
CA ALA A 441 -32.20 -0.95 5.43
C ALA A 441 -33.35 -0.73 6.41
N CYS A 442 -33.29 -1.37 7.59
CA CYS A 442 -34.32 -1.32 8.62
C CYS A 442 -33.93 -0.43 9.81
N ALA A 443 -33.12 0.61 9.55
CA ALA A 443 -32.59 1.46 10.62
C ALA A 443 -33.69 2.18 11.41
N ASP A 444 -34.80 2.52 10.76
CA ASP A 444 -35.94 3.21 11.40
C ASP A 444 -36.68 2.28 12.35
N GLN A 445 -36.93 1.04 11.94
CA GLN A 445 -37.60 0.01 12.74
C GLN A 445 -36.73 -0.45 13.91
N LEU A 446 -35.42 -0.65 13.67
CA LEU A 446 -34.53 -1.29 14.65
C LEU A 446 -33.88 -0.30 15.62
N ALA A 447 -33.85 1.00 15.32
CA ALA A 447 -33.21 1.97 16.20
C ALA A 447 -33.87 2.07 17.59
N PRO A 448 -35.22 2.14 17.73
CA PRO A 448 -35.87 2.13 19.05
C PRO A 448 -35.48 0.89 19.87
N VAL A 449 -35.56 -0.29 19.26
CA VAL A 449 -35.24 -1.58 19.90
C VAL A 449 -33.81 -1.60 20.43
N PHE A 450 -32.82 -1.23 19.59
CA PHE A 450 -31.43 -1.22 20.03
C PHE A 450 -31.11 -0.08 21.01
N THR A 451 -31.86 1.03 20.98
CA THR A 451 -31.68 2.13 21.96
C THR A 451 -32.00 1.63 23.36
N GLN A 452 -33.10 0.91 23.52
CA GLN A 452 -33.48 0.32 24.80
C GLN A 452 -32.46 -0.71 25.30
N ILE A 453 -32.02 -1.63 24.44
CA ILE A 453 -30.97 -2.61 24.78
C ILE A 453 -29.67 -1.89 25.20
N PHE A 454 -29.27 -0.84 24.49
CA PHE A 454 -28.04 -0.10 24.78
C PHE A 454 -28.15 0.68 26.09
N ASN A 455 -29.26 1.38 26.34
CA ASN A 455 -29.46 2.10 27.61
C ASN A 455 -29.53 1.12 28.78
N ARG A 456 -30.23 0.00 28.63
CA ARG A 456 -30.27 -1.04 29.67
C ARG A 456 -28.88 -1.62 29.96
N SER A 457 -28.06 -1.81 28.92
CA SER A 457 -26.66 -2.21 29.06
C SER A 457 -25.83 -1.18 29.82
N LEU A 458 -26.00 0.11 29.53
CA LEU A 458 -25.29 1.20 30.22
C LEU A 458 -25.71 1.33 31.68
N GLU A 459 -27.02 1.26 31.96
CA GLU A 459 -27.59 1.28 33.32
C GLU A 459 -27.04 0.14 34.18
N LEU A 460 -27.07 -1.09 33.65
CA LEU A 460 -26.58 -2.27 34.35
C LEU A 460 -25.05 -2.34 34.39
N CYS A 461 -24.35 -1.50 33.63
CA CYS A 461 -22.90 -1.57 33.43
C CYS A 461 -22.43 -2.93 32.88
N LEU A 462 -23.28 -3.60 32.08
CA LEU A 462 -23.05 -4.96 31.57
C LEU A 462 -23.21 -5.02 30.05
N VAL A 463 -22.26 -5.66 29.36
CA VAL A 463 -22.33 -5.90 27.91
C VAL A 463 -22.87 -7.32 27.63
N PRO A 464 -23.91 -7.45 26.78
CA PRO A 464 -24.46 -8.76 26.46
C PRO A 464 -23.42 -9.75 25.89
N ASN A 465 -23.45 -10.99 26.37
CA ASN A 465 -22.51 -12.05 26.01
C ASN A 465 -22.50 -12.34 24.50
N CYS A 466 -23.66 -12.34 23.83
CA CYS A 466 -23.75 -12.54 22.38
C CYS A 466 -23.01 -11.45 21.59
N LEU A 467 -22.92 -10.22 22.13
CA LEU A 467 -22.20 -9.09 21.53
C LEU A 467 -20.68 -9.13 21.81
N LYS A 468 -20.25 -9.86 22.83
CA LYS A 468 -18.82 -10.09 23.19
C LYS A 468 -18.15 -11.20 22.39
N ARG A 469 -18.93 -12.06 21.71
CA ARG A 469 -18.41 -13.18 20.89
C ARG A 469 -17.62 -12.67 19.67
N SER A 470 -16.53 -13.36 19.34
CA SER A 470 -15.72 -13.01 18.15
C SER A 470 -15.21 -14.23 17.37
N THR A 471 -15.14 -14.08 16.06
CA THR A 471 -14.41 -15.03 15.19
C THR A 471 -13.10 -14.38 14.73
N ILE A 472 -11.96 -14.92 15.18
CA ILE A 472 -10.63 -14.46 14.79
C ILE A 472 -10.30 -15.04 13.41
N ILE A 473 -9.96 -14.15 12.47
CA ILE A 473 -9.49 -14.47 11.13
C ILE A 473 -7.98 -14.19 11.07
N PRO A 474 -7.12 -15.23 11.10
CA PRO A 474 -5.67 -15.05 11.01
C PRO A 474 -5.26 -14.54 9.63
N VAL A 475 -4.64 -13.35 9.58
CA VAL A 475 -4.15 -12.75 8.33
C VAL A 475 -2.62 -12.79 8.29
N PRO A 476 -2.01 -13.44 7.27
CA PRO A 476 -0.56 -13.41 7.06
C PRO A 476 0.02 -11.98 6.99
N LYS A 477 0.99 -11.67 7.85
CA LYS A 477 1.77 -10.43 7.84
C LYS A 477 2.76 -10.39 6.67
N LYS A 478 3.26 -11.57 6.26
CA LYS A 478 4.26 -11.72 5.20
C LYS A 478 3.96 -12.95 4.32
N PRO A 479 4.49 -13.03 3.08
CA PRO A 479 4.17 -14.11 2.15
C PRO A 479 4.63 -15.50 2.59
N LYS A 480 5.80 -15.59 3.24
CA LYS A 480 6.36 -16.85 3.77
C LYS A 480 6.20 -16.84 5.29
N ILE A 481 5.30 -17.66 5.81
CA ILE A 481 5.10 -17.84 7.25
C ILE A 481 6.25 -18.69 7.82
N THR A 482 6.83 -18.24 8.93
CA THR A 482 7.89 -18.95 9.67
C THR A 482 7.47 -19.31 11.09
N GLY A 483 6.37 -18.74 11.61
CA GLY A 483 5.81 -19.09 12.91
C GLY A 483 4.47 -18.40 13.18
N LEU A 484 3.87 -18.67 14.34
CA LEU A 484 2.54 -18.16 14.73
C LEU A 484 2.49 -16.62 14.80
N ASN A 485 3.60 -15.98 15.17
CA ASN A 485 3.77 -14.52 15.20
C ASN A 485 3.57 -13.83 13.84
N ASP A 486 3.66 -14.56 12.72
CA ASP A 486 3.46 -14.01 11.38
C ASP A 486 1.99 -13.88 11.00
N TYR A 487 1.06 -14.32 11.86
CA TYR A 487 -0.36 -14.08 11.68
C TYR A 487 -0.82 -12.88 12.51
N ARG A 488 -1.75 -12.11 11.94
CA ARG A 488 -2.48 -11.03 12.62
C ARG A 488 -3.88 -11.54 13.00
N PRO A 489 -4.29 -11.50 14.28
CA PRO A 489 -5.62 -11.93 14.70
C PRO A 489 -6.66 -10.84 14.39
N VAL A 490 -7.35 -10.91 13.25
CA VAL A 490 -8.42 -9.94 12.96
C VAL A 490 -9.74 -10.44 13.53
N ALA A 491 -10.28 -9.75 14.54
CA ALA A 491 -11.53 -10.11 15.18
C ALA A 491 -12.75 -9.67 14.34
N LEU A 492 -13.55 -10.64 13.90
CA LEU A 492 -14.88 -10.42 13.37
C LEU A 492 -15.87 -10.42 14.54
N THR A 493 -16.18 -9.23 15.04
CA THR A 493 -17.16 -8.97 16.10
C THR A 493 -18.51 -8.48 15.57
N SER A 494 -19.53 -8.57 16.43
CA SER A 494 -20.90 -8.12 16.16
C SER A 494 -20.96 -6.71 15.56
N VAL A 495 -21.82 -6.56 14.57
CA VAL A 495 -22.05 -5.27 13.88
C VAL A 495 -22.95 -4.35 14.71
N VAL A 496 -23.80 -4.94 15.55
CA VAL A 496 -24.59 -4.27 16.59
C VAL A 496 -23.65 -3.74 17.67
N MET A 497 -22.75 -4.57 18.19
CA MET A 497 -21.74 -4.12 19.17
C MET A 497 -20.90 -2.96 18.61
N LYS A 498 -20.46 -3.03 17.35
CA LYS A 498 -19.75 -1.91 16.69
C LYS A 498 -20.58 -0.64 16.54
N ALA A 499 -21.90 -0.75 16.50
CA ALA A 499 -22.76 0.43 16.52
C ALA A 499 -22.75 1.05 17.92
N PHE A 500 -22.92 0.23 18.95
CA PHE A 500 -22.90 0.64 20.34
C PHE A 500 -21.55 1.25 20.75
N GLU A 501 -20.45 0.59 20.42
CA GLU A 501 -19.08 1.07 20.64
C GLU A 501 -18.85 2.47 20.07
N LYS A 502 -19.48 2.84 18.94
CA LYS A 502 -19.31 4.19 18.35
C LYS A 502 -19.98 5.28 19.18
N LEU A 503 -21.09 4.95 19.83
CA LEU A 503 -21.81 5.88 20.71
C LEU A 503 -20.97 6.13 21.97
N VAL A 504 -20.51 5.05 22.61
CA VAL A 504 -19.61 5.12 23.78
C VAL A 504 -18.28 5.80 23.42
N LEU A 505 -17.72 5.52 22.24
CA LEU A 505 -16.48 6.15 21.77
C LEU A 505 -16.62 7.68 21.65
N ALA A 506 -17.77 8.16 21.17
CA ALA A 506 -18.01 9.59 21.03
C ALA A 506 -17.99 10.28 22.40
N TYR A 507 -18.68 9.71 23.38
CA TYR A 507 -18.68 10.17 24.77
C TYR A 507 -17.28 10.14 25.39
N LEU A 508 -16.58 9.00 25.31
CA LEU A 508 -15.23 8.86 25.89
C LEU A 508 -14.23 9.87 25.31
N LYS A 509 -14.31 10.16 24.01
CA LYS A 509 -13.43 11.15 23.38
C LYS A 509 -13.65 12.56 23.89
N ASP A 510 -14.89 12.91 24.20
CA ASP A 510 -15.25 14.23 24.71
C ASP A 510 -14.64 14.46 26.09
N ILE A 511 -14.82 13.49 27.00
CA ILE A 511 -14.34 13.61 28.38
C ILE A 511 -12.82 13.41 28.53
N SER A 512 -12.21 12.52 27.74
CA SER A 512 -10.78 12.17 27.91
C SER A 512 -9.84 12.94 26.97
N GLY A 513 -10.34 13.53 25.89
CA GLY A 513 -9.53 14.16 24.84
C GLY A 513 -8.54 15.24 25.32
N PRO A 514 -8.94 16.15 26.24
CA PRO A 514 -8.05 17.17 26.80
C PRO A 514 -6.95 16.61 27.72
N LEU A 515 -7.19 15.44 28.33
CA LEU A 515 -6.28 14.82 29.31
C LEU A 515 -5.24 13.90 28.67
N LEU A 516 -5.32 13.67 27.36
CA LEU A 516 -4.38 12.85 26.63
C LEU A 516 -3.03 13.55 26.47
N ASP A 517 -1.96 12.80 26.73
CA ASP A 517 -0.58 13.21 26.50
C ASP A 517 -0.40 13.87 25.13
N SER A 518 0.21 15.06 25.13
CA SER A 518 0.48 15.84 23.91
C SER A 518 1.34 15.09 22.88
N PHE A 519 2.16 14.13 23.33
CA PHE A 519 2.99 13.26 22.49
C PHE A 519 2.32 11.93 22.10
N GLN A 520 1.04 11.74 22.41
CA GLN A 520 0.18 10.73 21.79
C GLN A 520 -0.40 11.28 20.49
N PHE A 521 0.05 10.75 19.35
CA PHE A 521 -0.37 11.22 18.03
C PHE A 521 -1.46 10.36 17.39
N ALA A 522 -1.56 9.07 17.75
CA ALA A 522 -2.57 8.21 17.16
C ALA A 522 -3.97 8.50 17.69
N TYR A 523 -4.98 8.24 16.86
CA TYR A 523 -6.41 8.29 17.20
C TYR A 523 -6.96 9.63 17.72
N ARG A 524 -6.13 10.70 17.72
CA ARG A 524 -6.53 12.08 18.01
C ARG A 524 -6.93 12.84 16.76
N ALA A 525 -7.88 13.75 16.89
CA ALA A 525 -8.21 14.70 15.83
C ALA A 525 -6.99 15.61 15.57
N ASN A 526 -6.81 16.04 14.31
CA ASN A 526 -5.70 16.92 13.90
C ASN A 526 -4.29 16.44 14.31
N ARG A 527 -4.10 15.12 14.46
CA ARG A 527 -2.78 14.47 14.55
C ARG A 527 -2.63 13.48 13.41
N SER A 528 -1.42 13.36 12.89
CA SER A 528 -1.08 12.46 11.80
C SER A 528 0.31 11.88 12.01
N VAL A 529 0.61 10.82 11.26
CA VAL A 529 1.94 10.20 11.23
C VAL A 529 3.03 11.25 10.97
N ASP A 530 2.82 12.12 9.97
CA ASP A 530 3.84 13.11 9.64
C ASP A 530 4.00 14.14 10.76
N ASP A 531 2.98 14.41 11.58
CA ASP A 531 3.12 15.32 12.73
C ASP A 531 4.07 14.71 13.75
N ALA A 532 3.90 13.42 14.07
CA ALA A 532 4.82 12.69 14.96
C ALA A 532 6.26 12.69 14.42
N VAL A 533 6.44 12.40 13.12
CA VAL A 533 7.77 12.36 12.49
C VAL A 533 8.40 13.77 12.42
N ASN A 534 7.64 14.79 12.04
CA ASN A 534 8.16 16.17 11.98
C ASN A 534 8.54 16.68 13.37
N VAL A 535 7.74 16.39 14.40
CA VAL A 535 8.04 16.76 15.79
C VAL A 535 9.30 16.06 16.28
N ALA A 536 9.43 14.75 16.06
CA ALA A 536 10.65 13.99 16.38
C ALA A 536 11.89 14.62 15.73
N LEU A 537 11.83 14.82 14.41
CA LEU A 537 12.94 15.41 13.66
C LEU A 537 13.24 16.84 14.09
N HIS A 538 12.25 17.62 14.49
CA HIS A 538 12.47 18.98 14.98
C HIS A 538 13.33 19.00 16.24
N TYR A 539 12.97 18.21 17.26
CA TYR A 539 13.76 18.13 18.49
C TYR A 539 15.19 17.64 18.23
N ILE A 540 15.33 16.61 17.38
CA ILE A 540 16.64 16.08 16.98
C ILE A 540 17.47 17.16 16.27
N LEU A 541 16.93 17.79 15.23
CA LEU A 541 17.65 18.78 14.41
C LEU A 541 17.99 20.05 15.19
N GLN A 542 17.09 20.52 16.04
CA GLN A 542 17.32 21.66 16.91
C GLN A 542 18.45 21.38 17.91
N HIS A 543 18.50 20.16 18.45
CA HIS A 543 19.55 19.76 19.39
C HIS A 543 20.92 19.62 18.71
N LEU A 544 20.95 19.05 17.51
CA LEU A 544 22.16 18.85 16.69
C LEU A 544 22.74 20.13 16.10
N ASP A 545 21.98 21.24 16.08
CA ASP A 545 22.49 22.55 15.69
C ASP A 545 23.55 23.10 16.67
N ARG A 546 23.73 22.46 17.83
CA ARG A 546 24.78 22.78 18.81
C ARG A 546 25.95 21.80 18.67
N THR A 547 27.17 22.34 18.72
CA THR A 547 28.40 21.54 18.66
C THR A 547 28.53 20.64 19.87
N GLY A 548 29.04 19.41 19.68
CA GLY A 548 29.25 18.44 20.76
C GLY A 548 28.04 17.55 21.08
N ASN A 549 26.87 17.87 20.52
CA ASN A 549 25.63 17.12 20.74
C ASN A 549 25.42 15.98 19.74
N TYR A 550 24.69 14.96 20.17
CA TYR A 550 24.18 13.87 19.32
C TYR A 550 22.81 13.41 19.84
N ALA A 551 22.12 12.55 19.09
CA ALA A 551 20.82 12.00 19.50
C ALA A 551 20.83 10.47 19.43
N ARG A 552 20.19 9.82 20.41
CA ARG A 552 19.88 8.38 20.38
C ARG A 552 18.38 8.20 20.27
N ILE A 553 17.94 7.28 19.41
CA ILE A 553 16.52 7.03 19.14
C ILE A 553 16.26 5.54 19.32
N LEU A 554 15.52 5.18 20.35
CA LEU A 554 15.03 3.83 20.57
C LEU A 554 13.65 3.67 19.97
N PHE A 555 13.51 2.75 19.01
CA PHE A 555 12.23 2.34 18.48
C PHE A 555 11.74 1.09 19.23
N VAL A 556 10.63 1.22 19.93
CA VAL A 556 10.02 0.17 20.75
C VAL A 556 8.81 -0.42 20.02
N ASP A 557 8.75 -1.74 19.95
CA ASP A 557 7.60 -2.52 19.47
C ASP A 557 7.13 -3.43 20.60
N PHE A 558 5.83 -3.49 20.83
CA PHE A 558 5.23 -4.37 21.83
C PHE A 558 4.79 -5.70 21.20
N SER A 559 5.00 -6.80 21.92
CA SER A 559 4.49 -8.11 21.56
C SER A 559 2.97 -8.14 21.73
N SER A 560 2.24 -7.95 20.63
CA SER A 560 0.78 -8.09 20.59
C SER A 560 0.03 -7.15 21.54
N ALA A 561 0.44 -5.87 21.59
CA ALA A 561 -0.03 -4.82 22.50
C ALA A 561 -1.52 -4.87 22.89
N PHE A 562 -2.42 -4.98 21.92
CA PHE A 562 -3.86 -5.00 22.21
C PHE A 562 -4.30 -6.21 23.03
N ASN A 563 -3.64 -7.37 22.89
CA ASN A 563 -3.99 -8.59 23.61
C ASN A 563 -3.48 -8.58 25.07
N THR A 564 -2.79 -7.53 25.51
CA THR A 564 -2.16 -7.50 26.85
C THR A 564 -2.83 -6.55 27.84
N ILE A 565 -3.80 -5.74 27.38
CA ILE A 565 -4.55 -4.80 28.23
C ILE A 565 -5.22 -5.56 29.38
N MET A 566 -4.91 -5.19 30.63
CA MET A 566 -5.60 -5.75 31.79
C MET A 566 -6.80 -4.85 32.15
N PRO A 567 -8.05 -5.36 32.13
CA PRO A 567 -9.24 -4.55 32.40
C PRO A 567 -9.22 -3.84 33.76
N ASP A 568 -8.78 -4.53 34.82
CA ASP A 568 -8.66 -3.95 36.17
C ASP A 568 -7.73 -2.72 36.17
N LEU A 569 -6.52 -2.88 35.63
CA LEU A 569 -5.54 -1.78 35.57
C LEU A 569 -6.01 -0.65 34.65
N LEU A 570 -6.72 -0.98 33.56
CA LEU A 570 -7.35 0.04 32.71
C LEU A 570 -8.41 0.82 33.51
N SER A 571 -9.25 0.15 34.29
CA SER A 571 -10.28 0.78 35.11
C SER A 571 -9.69 1.79 36.11
N ASP A 572 -8.57 1.44 36.75
CA ASP A 572 -7.86 2.34 37.66
C ASP A 572 -7.36 3.59 36.93
N LYS A 573 -6.75 3.42 35.75
CA LYS A 573 -6.27 4.53 34.91
C LYS A 573 -7.42 5.41 34.39
N LEU A 574 -8.55 4.81 34.00
CA LEU A 574 -9.73 5.55 33.57
C LEU A 574 -10.30 6.41 34.70
N THR A 575 -10.31 5.88 35.92
CA THR A 575 -10.73 6.60 37.12
C THR A 575 -9.81 7.81 37.38
N GLN A 576 -8.49 7.66 37.22
CA GLN A 576 -7.53 8.77 37.31
C GLN A 576 -7.75 9.84 36.23
N LEU A 577 -8.32 9.46 35.09
CA LEU A 577 -8.72 10.38 34.01
C LEU A 577 -10.15 10.92 34.19
N SER A 578 -10.74 10.80 35.38
CA SER A 578 -12.07 11.29 35.71
C SER A 578 -13.20 10.70 34.84
N VAL A 579 -13.01 9.48 34.31
CA VAL A 579 -14.08 8.75 33.63
C VAL A 579 -15.09 8.24 34.67
N PRO A 580 -16.41 8.37 34.44
CA PRO A 580 -17.41 7.92 35.41
C PRO A 580 -17.28 6.43 35.74
N THR A 581 -17.48 6.06 37.00
CA THR A 581 -17.36 4.69 37.49
C THR A 581 -18.25 3.70 36.73
N SER A 582 -19.48 4.09 36.39
CA SER A 582 -20.41 3.26 35.60
C SER A 582 -19.84 2.90 34.22
N ILE A 583 -19.18 3.86 33.56
CA ILE A 583 -18.54 3.65 32.26
C ILE A 583 -17.28 2.79 32.41
N CYS A 584 -16.50 2.97 33.48
CA CYS A 584 -15.38 2.07 33.80
C CYS A 584 -15.86 0.62 33.97
N GLN A 585 -16.94 0.41 34.73
CA GLN A 585 -17.55 -0.92 34.92
C GLN A 585 -18.07 -1.51 33.60
N TRP A 586 -18.75 -0.71 32.78
CA TRP A 586 -19.21 -1.13 31.46
C TRP A 586 -18.04 -1.53 30.54
N ILE A 587 -16.94 -0.76 30.53
CA ILE A 587 -15.72 -1.10 29.76
C ILE A 587 -15.07 -2.39 30.30
N THR A 588 -15.05 -2.57 31.62
CA THR A 588 -14.58 -3.82 32.23
C THR A 588 -15.44 -5.00 31.78
N SER A 589 -16.76 -4.87 31.80
CA SER A 589 -17.69 -5.88 31.26
C SER A 589 -17.46 -6.16 29.77
N PHE A 590 -17.22 -5.11 28.98
CA PHE A 590 -16.91 -5.22 27.54
C PHE A 590 -15.63 -6.04 27.28
N LEU A 591 -14.60 -5.90 28.12
CA LEU A 591 -13.30 -6.53 27.92
C LEU A 591 -13.16 -7.91 28.58
N THR A 592 -14.02 -8.24 29.54
CA THR A 592 -13.97 -9.48 30.32
C THR A 592 -14.92 -10.57 29.80
N ASP A 593 -14.55 -11.82 30.07
CA ASP A 593 -15.33 -13.02 29.73
C ASP A 593 -15.75 -13.06 28.24
N ARG A 594 -14.85 -12.61 27.36
CA ARG A 594 -15.07 -12.59 25.91
C ARG A 594 -14.79 -13.97 25.33
N GLN A 595 -15.72 -14.49 24.56
CA GLN A 595 -15.53 -15.76 23.85
C GLN A 595 -14.94 -15.53 22.46
N GLN A 596 -13.89 -16.27 22.12
CA GLN A 596 -13.29 -16.25 20.79
C GLN A 596 -12.98 -17.65 20.24
N LEU A 597 -13.07 -17.77 18.92
CA LEU A 597 -12.56 -18.92 18.16
C LEU A 597 -11.78 -18.44 16.95
N VAL A 598 -10.84 -19.24 16.45
CA VAL A 598 -10.07 -18.98 15.23
C VAL A 598 -10.68 -19.74 14.06
N ARG A 599 -10.85 -19.08 12.91
CA ARG A 599 -11.34 -19.72 11.67
C ARG A 599 -10.29 -19.71 10.56
N LEU A 600 -9.94 -20.90 10.06
CA LEU A 600 -9.06 -21.13 8.92
C LEU A 600 -9.84 -21.82 7.78
N GLY A 601 -10.20 -21.04 6.75
CA GLY A 601 -11.06 -21.55 5.68
C GLY A 601 -12.44 -21.91 6.23
N LYS A 602 -12.79 -23.21 6.16
CA LYS A 602 -14.04 -23.75 6.73
C LYS A 602 -13.90 -24.29 8.14
N LEU A 603 -12.67 -24.48 8.64
CA LEU A 603 -12.40 -25.07 9.94
C LEU A 603 -12.41 -23.99 11.03
N THR A 604 -12.91 -24.35 12.21
CA THR A 604 -12.95 -23.52 13.41
C THR A 604 -12.24 -24.22 14.56
N SER A 605 -11.46 -23.48 15.34
CA SER A 605 -10.88 -23.95 16.60
C SER A 605 -11.97 -24.18 17.66
N ARG A 606 -11.57 -24.75 18.79
CA ARG A 606 -12.35 -24.67 20.03
C ARG A 606 -12.53 -23.22 20.47
N THR A 607 -13.62 -22.94 21.19
CA THR A 607 -13.87 -21.63 21.80
C THR A 607 -13.02 -21.48 23.06
N ILE A 608 -12.40 -20.31 23.23
CA ILE A 608 -11.67 -19.92 24.45
C ILE A 608 -12.31 -18.64 24.99
N THR A 609 -12.51 -18.60 26.31
CA THR A 609 -12.92 -17.38 27.03
C THR A 609 -11.67 -16.63 27.49
N THR A 610 -11.63 -15.32 27.29
CA THR A 610 -10.52 -14.45 27.68
C THR A 610 -11.04 -13.20 28.38
N SER A 611 -10.38 -12.83 29.48
CA SER A 611 -10.59 -11.60 30.21
C SER A 611 -9.42 -10.63 30.09
N THR A 612 -8.44 -10.92 29.23
CA THR A 612 -7.30 -10.04 28.96
C THR A 612 -7.28 -9.57 27.51
N GLY A 613 -6.87 -8.32 27.32
CA GLY A 613 -6.74 -7.68 26.02
C GLY A 613 -8.04 -7.08 25.48
N ALA A 614 -7.92 -6.40 24.35
CA ALA A 614 -9.02 -5.85 23.57
C ALA A 614 -8.98 -6.41 22.13
N PRO A 615 -10.11 -6.84 21.54
CA PRO A 615 -10.11 -7.47 20.23
C PRO A 615 -9.59 -6.52 19.13
N GLN A 616 -8.71 -7.04 18.27
CA GLN A 616 -8.19 -6.29 17.13
C GLN A 616 -9.21 -6.22 15.99
N GLY A 617 -9.89 -5.09 15.85
CA GLY A 617 -10.98 -4.89 14.89
C GLY A 617 -12.25 -4.29 15.50
N CYS A 618 -12.28 -4.17 16.83
CA CYS A 618 -13.27 -3.39 17.56
C CYS A 618 -13.03 -1.88 17.42
N VAL A 619 -14.09 -1.11 17.64
CA VAL A 619 -14.12 0.36 17.49
C VAL A 619 -13.48 1.05 18.69
N LEU A 620 -13.67 0.53 19.91
CA LEU A 620 -13.15 1.11 21.15
C LEU A 620 -11.67 0.78 21.41
N SER A 621 -11.20 -0.42 21.04
CA SER A 621 -9.84 -0.91 21.36
C SER A 621 -8.72 0.11 21.11
N PRO A 622 -8.69 0.85 19.97
CA PRO A 622 -7.69 1.89 19.73
C PRO A 622 -7.62 3.00 20.79
N LEU A 623 -8.78 3.52 21.22
CA LEU A 623 -8.83 4.56 22.24
C LEU A 623 -8.46 3.98 23.61
N LEU A 624 -8.99 2.80 23.95
CA LEU A 624 -8.70 2.14 25.22
C LEU A 624 -7.19 1.89 25.39
N PHE A 625 -6.50 1.47 24.33
CA PHE A 625 -5.03 1.33 24.38
C PHE A 625 -4.32 2.68 24.58
N SER A 626 -4.84 3.76 23.97
CA SER A 626 -4.27 5.10 24.15
C SER A 626 -4.45 5.62 25.58
N LEU A 627 -5.59 5.32 26.21
CA LEU A 627 -5.87 5.66 27.61
C LEU A 627 -5.04 4.80 28.56
N TYR A 628 -4.88 3.50 28.25
CA TYR A 628 -4.05 2.57 29.01
C TYR A 628 -2.58 2.99 29.09
N THR A 629 -2.07 3.60 28.02
CA THR A 629 -0.67 4.05 27.88
C THR A 629 -0.51 5.56 28.10
N ASN A 630 -1.53 6.25 28.59
CA ASN A 630 -1.52 7.71 28.67
C ASN A 630 -0.45 8.25 29.62
N ASP A 631 -0.28 7.59 30.76
CA ASP A 631 0.70 7.90 31.82
C ASP A 631 2.15 7.52 31.46
N CYS A 632 2.34 6.74 30.38
CA CYS A 632 3.67 6.43 29.84
C CYS A 632 4.27 7.67 29.17
N THR A 633 4.94 8.50 29.98
CA THR A 633 5.51 9.80 29.58
C THR A 633 6.94 9.90 30.11
N SER A 634 7.76 10.72 29.46
CA SER A 634 9.09 11.03 29.96
C SER A 634 9.01 12.12 31.02
N LYS A 635 9.80 11.97 32.08
CA LYS A 635 9.97 12.93 33.18
C LYS A 635 11.12 13.90 32.92
N ASP A 636 12.11 13.52 32.10
CA ASP A 636 13.26 14.36 31.78
C ASP A 636 13.06 15.18 30.49
N PRO A 637 13.26 16.51 30.50
CA PRO A 637 13.09 17.35 29.32
C PRO A 637 14.06 17.05 28.16
N SER A 638 15.21 16.42 28.43
CA SER A 638 16.18 15.96 27.42
C SER A 638 15.75 14.66 26.73
N VAL A 639 14.69 14.01 27.20
CA VAL A 639 14.13 12.81 26.60
C VAL A 639 12.73 13.11 26.06
N LYS A 640 12.41 12.60 24.87
CA LYS A 640 11.07 12.70 24.27
C LYS A 640 10.53 11.30 24.05
N LEU A 641 9.38 11.01 24.65
CA LEU A 641 8.65 9.76 24.46
C LEU A 641 7.44 10.03 23.57
N LEU A 642 7.51 9.57 22.32
CA LEU A 642 6.44 9.74 21.33
C LEU A 642 5.66 8.43 21.20
N LYS A 643 4.34 8.53 21.12
CA LYS A 643 3.42 7.40 20.95
C LYS A 643 2.60 7.56 19.68
N PHE A 644 2.54 6.49 18.88
CA PHE A 644 1.59 6.36 17.78
C PHE A 644 0.95 4.98 17.87
N ALA A 645 -0.15 4.90 18.61
CA ALA A 645 -0.78 3.64 18.97
C ALA A 645 0.23 2.78 19.76
N ASP A 646 0.53 1.57 19.31
CA ASP A 646 1.52 0.67 19.90
C ASP A 646 2.98 1.02 19.57
N ASP A 647 3.23 1.79 18.50
CA ASP A 647 4.58 2.25 18.18
C ASP A 647 5.02 3.32 19.19
N THR A 648 6.04 3.01 20.00
CA THR A 648 6.62 3.94 20.99
C THR A 648 8.05 4.28 20.58
N THR A 649 8.43 5.55 20.68
CA THR A 649 9.78 6.02 20.31
C THR A 649 10.34 6.91 21.40
N VAL A 650 11.50 6.55 21.92
CA VAL A 650 12.23 7.30 22.94
C VAL A 650 13.41 8.00 22.27
N ILE A 651 13.48 9.32 22.40
CA ILE A 651 14.52 10.15 21.79
C ILE A 651 15.33 10.79 22.92
N GLY A 652 16.59 10.39 23.07
CA GLY A 652 17.54 11.04 23.97
C GLY A 652 18.32 12.14 23.26
N LEU A 653 18.22 13.38 23.77
CA LEU A 653 18.96 14.55 23.29
C LEU A 653 20.25 14.69 24.09
N ILE A 654 21.32 14.02 23.63
CA ILE A 654 22.55 13.86 24.41
C ILE A 654 23.46 15.07 24.28
N LYS A 655 23.85 15.64 25.43
CA LYS A 655 24.73 16.79 25.54
C LYS A 655 26.04 16.37 26.18
N ASP A 656 27.16 16.77 25.59
CA ASP A 656 28.52 16.56 26.15
C ASP A 656 28.85 15.09 26.52
N GLY A 657 28.15 14.12 25.94
CA GLY A 657 28.34 12.69 26.23
C GLY A 657 27.48 12.13 27.37
N ASP A 658 26.71 12.94 28.09
CA ASP A 658 25.90 12.48 29.21
C ASP A 658 24.60 11.76 28.76
N GLU A 659 24.61 10.43 28.84
CA GLU A 659 23.47 9.57 28.49
C GLU A 659 22.58 9.20 29.69
N SER A 660 22.85 9.72 30.89
CA SER A 660 22.26 9.23 32.14
C SER A 660 20.73 9.32 32.11
N ALA A 661 20.19 10.47 31.71
CA ALA A 661 18.75 10.69 31.61
C ALA A 661 18.08 9.73 30.60
N TYR A 662 18.69 9.56 29.42
CA TYR A 662 18.17 8.65 28.39
C TYR A 662 18.15 7.20 28.86
N ARG A 663 19.24 6.73 29.47
CA ARG A 663 19.32 5.36 29.99
C ARG A 663 18.35 5.11 31.13
N GLN A 664 18.25 6.05 32.07
CA GLN A 664 17.30 5.98 33.18
C GLN A 664 15.85 5.92 32.69
N GLU A 665 15.49 6.71 31.68
CA GLU A 665 14.14 6.68 31.08
C GLU A 665 13.86 5.37 30.34
N VAL A 666 14.85 4.79 29.67
CA VAL A 666 14.72 3.48 29.03
C VAL A 666 14.51 2.37 30.08
N ASP A 667 15.23 2.41 31.19
CA ASP A 667 15.06 1.45 32.29
C ASP A 667 13.70 1.61 32.97
N GLN A 668 13.27 2.86 33.23
CA GLN A 668 11.93 3.14 33.75
C GLN A 668 10.83 2.68 32.78
N LEU A 669 11.03 2.83 31.48
CA LEU A 669 10.10 2.32 30.47
C LEU A 669 9.98 0.79 30.56
N ALA A 670 11.08 0.06 30.71
CA ALA A 670 11.05 -1.39 30.84
C ALA A 670 10.29 -1.85 32.10
N VAL A 671 10.52 -1.18 33.23
CA VAL A 671 9.78 -1.43 34.49
C VAL A 671 8.30 -1.10 34.32
N TRP A 672 7.98 0.07 33.75
CA TRP A 672 6.60 0.48 33.49
C TRP A 672 5.88 -0.52 32.59
N CYS A 673 6.53 -1.02 31.54
CA CYS A 673 5.96 -2.05 30.66
C CYS A 673 5.61 -3.33 31.44
N SER A 674 6.51 -3.80 32.30
CA SER A 674 6.27 -4.98 33.16
C SER A 674 5.04 -4.79 34.06
N LEU A 675 4.95 -3.65 34.75
CA LEU A 675 3.82 -3.30 35.62
C LEU A 675 2.49 -3.19 34.86
N ASN A 676 2.55 -2.78 33.59
CA ASN A 676 1.38 -2.63 32.73
C ASN A 676 1.11 -3.85 31.84
N ASN A 677 1.68 -5.02 32.15
CA ASN A 677 1.53 -6.25 31.38
C ASN A 677 1.88 -6.09 29.88
N LEU A 678 2.74 -5.13 29.53
CA LEU A 678 3.21 -4.92 28.17
C LEU A 678 4.53 -5.63 27.98
N GLU A 679 4.57 -6.57 27.05
CA GLU A 679 5.79 -7.31 26.73
C GLU A 679 6.56 -6.60 25.60
N LEU A 680 7.82 -6.25 25.86
CA LEU A 680 8.70 -5.66 24.86
C LEU A 680 9.14 -6.71 23.82
N ASN A 681 9.06 -6.38 22.54
CA ASN A 681 9.54 -7.25 21.48
C ASN A 681 11.07 -7.12 21.33
N THR A 682 11.80 -8.00 21.99
CA THR A 682 13.28 -7.96 22.04
C THR A 682 13.95 -8.11 20.67
N LEU A 683 13.30 -8.75 19.70
CA LEU A 683 13.84 -8.96 18.35
C LEU A 683 13.62 -7.78 17.40
N LYS A 684 12.67 -6.90 17.71
CA LYS A 684 12.31 -5.77 16.85
C LYS A 684 12.72 -4.41 17.40
N LYS A 685 12.98 -4.32 18.71
CA LYS A 685 13.54 -3.11 19.31
C LYS A 685 14.90 -2.84 18.67
N VAL A 686 15.09 -1.63 18.15
CA VAL A 686 16.34 -1.20 17.54
C VAL A 686 16.63 0.24 17.93
N GLU A 687 17.91 0.57 17.94
CA GLU A 687 18.38 1.92 18.22
C GLU A 687 19.00 2.55 16.96
N MET A 688 18.76 3.84 16.77
CA MET A 688 19.49 4.64 15.79
C MET A 688 20.22 5.77 16.51
N ILE A 689 21.49 5.96 16.17
CA ILE A 689 22.31 7.03 16.71
C ILE A 689 22.56 8.04 15.59
N ILE A 690 22.29 9.31 15.85
CA ILE A 690 22.51 10.41 14.92
C ILE A 690 23.60 11.31 15.50
N ASP A 691 24.79 11.23 14.91
CA ASP A 691 25.97 11.93 15.39
C ASP A 691 26.75 12.56 14.22
N PHE A 692 26.92 13.88 14.26
CA PHE A 692 27.66 14.66 13.25
C PHE A 692 28.95 15.27 13.80
N ARG A 693 29.42 14.83 14.97
CA ARG A 693 30.72 15.24 15.51
C ARG A 693 31.83 14.74 14.59
N ARG A 694 32.92 15.51 14.46
CA ARG A 694 34.00 15.20 13.50
C ARG A 694 34.77 13.92 13.85
N ASN A 695 34.86 13.57 15.13
CA ASN A 695 35.50 12.35 15.64
C ASN A 695 34.72 11.87 16.87
N PRO A 696 33.57 11.20 16.69
CA PRO A 696 32.78 10.74 17.82
C PRO A 696 33.51 9.58 18.53
N PRO A 697 33.55 9.55 19.88
CA PRO A 697 34.03 8.37 20.60
C PRO A 697 33.12 7.16 20.33
N ALA A 698 33.65 5.96 20.55
CA ALA A 698 32.82 4.76 20.54
C ALA A 698 31.76 4.86 21.65
N LEU A 699 30.49 4.76 21.28
CA LEU A 699 29.39 4.90 22.22
C LEU A 699 29.03 3.53 22.82
N PRO A 700 28.80 3.43 24.14
CA PRO A 700 28.42 2.18 24.77
C PRO A 700 27.07 1.69 24.23
N PRO A 701 26.90 0.37 24.03
CA PRO A 701 25.63 -0.19 23.60
C PRO A 701 24.52 0.09 24.63
N LEU A 702 23.29 0.13 24.15
CA LEU A 702 22.11 0.18 25.01
C LEU A 702 21.73 -1.26 25.41
N ILE A 703 21.56 -1.48 26.71
CA ILE A 703 21.15 -2.77 27.28
C ILE A 703 19.77 -2.58 27.90
N ILE A 704 18.83 -3.47 27.60
CA ILE A 704 17.47 -3.46 28.15
C ILE A 704 17.11 -4.89 28.53
N MET A 705 16.80 -5.14 29.81
CA MET A 705 16.48 -6.47 30.34
C MET A 705 17.57 -7.49 29.97
N ASP A 706 18.83 -7.17 30.31
CA ASP A 706 20.02 -7.98 30.05
C ASP A 706 20.30 -8.32 28.57
N SER A 707 19.60 -7.65 27.65
CA SER A 707 19.74 -7.85 26.20
C SER A 707 20.22 -6.58 25.51
N THR A 708 21.32 -6.69 24.75
CA THR A 708 21.85 -5.61 23.91
C THR A 708 20.87 -5.25 22.79
N VAL A 709 20.54 -3.98 22.65
CA VAL A 709 19.71 -3.46 21.55
C VAL A 709 20.56 -3.30 20.30
N ALA A 710 20.06 -3.80 19.16
CA ALA A 710 20.76 -3.68 17.89
C ALA A 710 20.73 -2.23 17.37
N THR A 711 21.89 -1.68 17.05
CA THR A 711 22.01 -0.37 16.37
C THR A 711 21.78 -0.52 14.86
N VAL A 712 21.05 0.40 14.26
CA VAL A 712 20.73 0.41 12.81
C VAL A 712 21.06 1.75 12.17
N GLU A 713 21.54 1.69 10.93
CA GLU A 713 21.83 2.90 10.13
C GLU A 713 20.59 3.49 9.47
N SER A 714 19.54 2.68 9.27
CA SER A 714 18.29 3.10 8.65
C SER A 714 17.12 2.32 9.22
N PHE A 715 16.02 3.02 9.51
CA PHE A 715 14.80 2.43 10.08
C PHE A 715 13.54 3.00 9.43
N ARG A 716 12.49 2.19 9.34
CA ARG A 716 11.19 2.61 8.79
C ARG A 716 10.26 3.11 9.91
N PHE A 717 10.47 4.34 10.35
CA PHE A 717 9.65 4.99 11.37
C PHE A 717 8.31 5.48 10.80
N LEU A 718 7.20 4.94 11.32
CA LEU A 718 5.81 5.25 10.89
C LEU A 718 5.61 5.28 9.37
N GLY A 719 6.28 4.39 8.65
CA GLY A 719 6.18 4.27 7.20
C GLY A 719 7.18 5.10 6.39
N THR A 720 7.93 6.00 7.02
CA THR A 720 9.02 6.81 6.44
C THR A 720 10.37 6.19 6.77
N ASN A 721 11.28 6.11 5.79
CA ASN A 721 12.63 5.59 6.06
C ASN A 721 13.51 6.76 6.51
N ILE A 722 14.04 6.67 7.73
CA ILE A 722 14.98 7.63 8.30
C ILE A 722 16.34 6.93 8.35
N SER A 723 17.39 7.66 7.98
CA SER A 723 18.78 7.18 8.04
C SER A 723 19.56 8.01 9.06
N GLN A 724 20.59 7.42 9.67
CA GLN A 724 21.42 8.07 10.71
C GLN A 724 22.09 9.35 10.21
N ASP A 725 22.36 9.43 8.90
CA ASP A 725 22.92 10.61 8.25
C ASP A 725 21.85 11.65 7.84
N LEU A 726 20.57 11.38 8.14
CA LEU A 726 19.34 12.07 7.72
C LEU A 726 19.29 12.41 6.22
N LYS A 727 19.92 11.60 5.37
CA LYS A 727 19.66 11.63 3.94
C LYS A 727 18.41 10.83 3.60
N TRP A 728 17.81 11.15 2.46
CA TRP A 728 16.49 10.64 2.06
C TRP A 728 16.53 9.69 0.86
N ASP A 729 17.71 9.34 0.35
CA ASP A 729 17.89 8.50 -0.84
C ASP A 729 17.13 7.18 -0.71
N ASN A 730 17.32 6.47 0.41
CA ASN A 730 16.64 5.20 0.72
C ASN A 730 15.12 5.32 0.72
N HIS A 731 14.58 6.44 1.21
CA HIS A 731 13.15 6.68 1.23
C HIS A 731 12.62 6.99 -0.18
N ILE A 732 13.27 7.92 -0.88
CA ILE A 732 12.91 8.38 -2.22
C ILE A 732 13.00 7.24 -3.22
N ASP A 733 14.04 6.41 -3.16
CA ASP A 733 14.18 5.20 -3.98
C ASP A 733 13.00 4.25 -3.81
N SER A 734 12.57 4.05 -2.56
CA SER A 734 11.41 3.20 -2.26
C SER A 734 10.10 3.78 -2.82
N ILE A 735 9.94 5.11 -2.78
CA ILE A 735 8.79 5.85 -3.31
C ILE A 735 8.77 5.78 -4.84
N VAL A 736 9.89 6.12 -5.50
CA VAL A 736 10.04 6.10 -6.95
C VAL A 736 9.77 4.71 -7.48
N LYS A 737 10.37 3.67 -6.89
CA LYS A 737 10.15 2.27 -7.28
C LYS A 737 8.68 1.87 -7.18
N LYS A 738 7.99 2.23 -6.10
CA LYS A 738 6.55 1.96 -5.92
C LYS A 738 5.70 2.75 -6.92
N ALA A 739 6.01 4.01 -7.17
CA ALA A 739 5.28 4.85 -8.11
C ALA A 739 5.45 4.36 -9.56
N GLN A 740 6.68 4.00 -9.96
CA GLN A 740 6.98 3.41 -11.27
C GLN A 740 6.26 2.08 -11.50
N GLN A 741 6.18 1.22 -10.49
CA GLN A 741 5.39 -0.02 -10.56
C GLN A 741 3.91 0.29 -10.85
N ARG A 742 3.37 1.38 -10.29
CA ARG A 742 1.97 1.78 -10.47
C ARG A 742 1.71 2.44 -11.83
N LEU A 743 2.72 2.99 -12.50
CA LEU A 743 2.60 3.47 -13.89
C LEU A 743 2.18 2.35 -14.85
N TYR A 744 2.55 1.09 -14.58
CA TYR A 744 2.06 -0.04 -15.39
C TYR A 744 0.53 -0.08 -15.41
N PHE A 745 -0.11 0.09 -14.25
CA PHE A 745 -1.57 0.12 -14.17
C PHE A 745 -2.14 1.30 -14.92
N LEU A 746 -1.55 2.49 -14.79
CA LEU A 746 -1.99 3.66 -15.54
C LEU A 746 -1.91 3.43 -17.07
N ARG A 747 -0.85 2.78 -17.57
CA ARG A 747 -0.73 2.37 -18.98
C ARG A 747 -1.81 1.37 -19.39
N GLN A 748 -2.07 0.37 -18.55
CA GLN A 748 -3.15 -0.59 -18.81
C GLN A 748 -4.48 0.15 -18.93
N LEU A 749 -4.79 1.06 -18.02
CA LEU A 749 -6.02 1.86 -18.06
C LEU A 749 -6.12 2.74 -19.31
N ARG A 750 -5.01 3.37 -19.72
CA ARG A 750 -4.95 4.13 -20.97
C ARG A 750 -5.27 3.24 -22.17
N LYS A 751 -4.73 2.02 -22.21
CA LYS A 751 -5.03 1.02 -23.24
C LYS A 751 -6.50 0.58 -23.27
N PHE A 752 -7.23 0.71 -22.15
CA PHE A 752 -8.68 0.50 -22.13
C PHE A 752 -9.47 1.70 -22.66
N ASN A 753 -8.81 2.73 -23.19
CA ASN A 753 -9.40 3.96 -23.70
C ASN A 753 -10.27 4.66 -22.65
N LEU A 754 -9.86 4.62 -21.38
CA LEU A 754 -10.52 5.40 -20.34
C LEU A 754 -10.32 6.91 -20.59
N PRO A 755 -11.33 7.75 -20.30
CA PRO A 755 -11.21 9.20 -20.38
C PRO A 755 -10.03 9.74 -19.56
N GLN A 756 -9.41 10.83 -20.04
CA GLN A 756 -8.25 11.44 -19.39
C GLN A 756 -8.53 11.84 -17.93
N GLU A 757 -9.74 12.32 -17.64
CA GLU A 757 -10.16 12.65 -16.27
C GLU A 757 -10.09 11.45 -15.32
N LEU A 758 -10.55 10.26 -15.75
CA LEU A 758 -10.46 9.05 -14.92
C LEU A 758 -9.01 8.64 -14.68
N LEU A 759 -8.15 8.83 -15.69
CA LEU A 759 -6.72 8.54 -15.58
C LEU A 759 -6.01 9.53 -14.64
N LYS A 760 -6.37 10.81 -14.66
CA LYS A 760 -5.89 11.85 -13.74
C LYS A 760 -6.28 11.53 -12.30
N GLN A 761 -7.53 11.14 -12.08
CA GLN A 761 -8.01 10.76 -10.75
C GLN A 761 -7.34 9.48 -10.26
N PHE A 762 -7.15 8.48 -11.14
CA PHE A 762 -6.35 7.30 -10.82
C PHE A 762 -4.91 7.66 -10.44
N TYR A 763 -4.27 8.54 -11.22
CA TYR A 763 -2.93 9.04 -10.92
C TYR A 763 -2.90 9.67 -9.53
N SER A 764 -3.82 10.59 -9.23
CA SER A 764 -3.89 11.29 -7.95
C SER A 764 -4.05 10.31 -6.78
N ALA A 765 -4.97 9.35 -6.91
CA ALA A 765 -5.28 8.39 -5.85
C ALA A 765 -4.20 7.32 -5.65
N ILE A 766 -3.50 6.89 -6.71
CA ILE A 766 -2.64 5.70 -6.68
C ILE A 766 -1.17 6.03 -6.84
N ILE A 767 -0.80 7.03 -7.63
CA ILE A 767 0.61 7.36 -7.92
C ILE A 767 1.04 8.58 -7.13
N GLU A 768 0.31 9.70 -7.24
CA GLU A 768 0.57 10.92 -6.47
C GLU A 768 0.49 10.65 -4.97
N SER A 769 -0.47 9.86 -4.50
CA SER A 769 -0.56 9.47 -3.09
C SER A 769 0.70 8.78 -2.54
N VAL A 770 1.44 8.06 -3.39
CA VAL A 770 2.75 7.46 -3.03
C VAL A 770 3.84 8.49 -3.08
N LEU A 771 3.91 9.26 -4.16
CA LEU A 771 4.91 10.31 -4.36
C LEU A 771 4.84 11.36 -3.25
N CYS A 772 3.65 11.63 -2.75
CA CYS A 772 3.40 12.60 -1.70
C CYS A 772 3.21 11.99 -0.30
N SER A 773 3.50 10.69 -0.13
CA SER A 773 3.49 10.04 1.18
C SER A 773 4.54 10.70 2.07
N SER A 774 4.11 11.27 3.19
CA SER A 774 4.97 11.99 4.13
C SER A 774 5.85 13.08 3.50
N ILE A 775 5.40 13.68 2.39
CA ILE A 775 6.19 14.64 1.60
C ILE A 775 6.65 15.86 2.41
N THR A 776 5.91 16.26 3.44
CA THR A 776 6.30 17.38 4.30
C THR A 776 7.54 17.09 5.15
N VAL A 777 7.88 15.81 5.35
CA VAL A 777 8.98 15.36 6.21
C VAL A 777 10.31 15.47 5.46
N TRP A 778 10.36 14.97 4.22
CA TRP A 778 11.62 14.71 3.52
C TRP A 778 11.87 15.61 2.30
N PHE A 779 10.83 16.15 1.67
CA PHE A 779 10.97 16.83 0.37
C PHE A 779 11.77 18.13 0.45
N GLY A 780 11.64 18.89 1.54
CA GLY A 780 12.43 20.12 1.76
C GLY A 780 13.94 19.87 1.81
N SER A 781 14.35 18.66 2.21
CA SER A 781 15.74 18.23 2.33
C SER A 781 16.19 17.32 1.17
N ALA A 782 15.35 17.10 0.15
CA ALA A 782 15.69 16.29 -1.00
C ALA A 782 16.71 17.01 -1.91
N THR A 783 17.63 16.24 -2.52
CA THR A 783 18.61 16.83 -3.43
C THR A 783 17.95 17.27 -4.75
N LYS A 784 18.61 18.18 -5.49
CA LYS A 784 18.16 18.55 -6.84
C LYS A 784 18.06 17.32 -7.77
N THR A 785 18.96 16.35 -7.60
CA THR A 785 18.95 15.09 -8.36
C THR A 785 17.70 14.27 -8.04
N ASP A 786 17.35 14.14 -6.76
CA ASP A 786 16.16 13.40 -6.34
C ASP A 786 14.85 14.05 -6.81
N ILE A 787 14.76 15.38 -6.71
CA ILE A 787 13.60 16.12 -7.22
C ILE A 787 13.42 15.87 -8.73
N ARG A 788 14.51 15.87 -9.51
CA ARG A 788 14.44 15.53 -10.95
C ARG A 788 13.97 14.09 -11.16
N ARG A 789 14.47 13.13 -10.38
CA ARG A 789 14.06 11.70 -10.48
C ARG A 789 12.57 11.51 -10.18
N LEU A 790 12.06 12.16 -9.14
CA LEU A 790 10.63 12.16 -8.79
C LEU A 790 9.79 12.80 -9.91
N GLN A 791 10.22 13.97 -10.41
CA GLN A 791 9.50 14.68 -11.48
C GLN A 791 9.46 13.89 -12.80
N ARG A 792 10.49 13.07 -13.12
CA ARG A 792 10.44 12.15 -14.28
C ARG A 792 9.27 11.17 -14.19
N THR A 793 8.92 10.71 -12.98
CA THR A 793 7.77 9.81 -12.77
C THR A 793 6.45 10.53 -13.03
N VAL A 794 6.35 11.80 -12.62
CA VAL A 794 5.20 12.66 -12.95
C VAL A 794 5.08 12.86 -14.46
N ARG A 795 6.18 13.25 -15.12
CA ARG A 795 6.22 13.44 -16.58
C ARG A 795 5.87 12.19 -17.37
N ALA A 796 6.27 11.02 -16.89
CA ALA A 796 5.85 9.76 -17.49
C ALA A 796 4.33 9.55 -17.37
N ALA A 797 3.73 9.91 -16.24
CA ALA A 797 2.27 9.88 -16.08
C ALA A 797 1.57 10.92 -16.97
N GLU A 798 2.08 12.16 -17.05
CA GLU A 798 1.56 13.21 -17.94
C GLU A 798 1.47 12.72 -19.37
N ARG A 799 2.55 12.11 -19.88
CA ARG A 799 2.57 11.53 -21.23
C ARG A 799 1.53 10.42 -21.44
N ILE A 800 1.37 9.52 -20.45
CA ILE A 800 0.38 8.44 -20.54
C ILE A 800 -1.05 8.98 -20.55
N ILE A 801 -1.33 10.02 -19.77
CA ILE A 801 -2.67 10.60 -19.64
C ILE A 801 -2.97 11.54 -20.82
N GLY A 802 -1.96 12.30 -21.27
CA GLY A 802 -2.06 13.33 -22.29
C GLY A 802 -2.57 14.68 -21.77
N ILE A 803 -2.34 14.99 -20.49
CA ILE A 803 -2.67 16.29 -19.86
C ILE A 803 -1.55 16.67 -18.86
N PRO A 804 -1.35 17.97 -18.57
CA PRO A 804 -0.41 18.40 -17.54
C PRO A 804 -0.88 17.99 -16.14
N LEU A 805 0.07 17.65 -15.28
CA LEU A 805 -0.14 17.29 -13.88
C LEU A 805 0.56 18.30 -12.95
N PRO A 806 0.10 18.45 -11.70
CA PRO A 806 0.78 19.32 -10.75
C PRO A 806 2.23 18.90 -10.53
N ILE A 807 3.15 19.88 -10.49
CA ILE A 807 4.54 19.62 -10.11
C ILE A 807 4.61 19.32 -8.60
N LEU A 808 5.55 18.46 -8.21
CA LEU A 808 5.63 18.00 -6.81
C LEU A 808 5.95 19.13 -5.82
N HIS A 809 6.65 20.18 -6.27
CA HIS A 809 6.99 21.31 -5.43
C HIS A 809 5.74 22.09 -4.97
N ASP A 810 4.75 22.25 -5.85
CA ASP A 810 3.50 22.94 -5.51
C ASP A 810 2.67 22.10 -4.54
N LEU A 811 2.63 20.78 -4.77
CA LEU A 811 1.98 19.82 -3.87
C LEU A 811 2.64 19.82 -2.48
N TYR A 812 3.97 19.86 -2.42
CA TYR A 812 4.73 20.00 -1.17
C TYR A 812 4.35 21.29 -0.45
N THR A 813 4.46 22.44 -1.12
CA THR A 813 4.18 23.76 -0.53
C THR A 813 2.74 23.85 -0.01
N SER A 814 1.77 23.37 -0.80
CA SER A 814 0.36 23.31 -0.41
C SER A 814 0.14 22.44 0.84
N ARG A 815 0.76 21.25 0.90
CA ARG A 815 0.64 20.34 2.06
C ARG A 815 1.33 20.90 3.30
N VAL A 816 2.49 21.55 3.15
CA VAL A 816 3.19 22.23 4.25
C VAL A 816 2.31 23.32 4.84
N ARG A 817 1.77 24.22 4.00
CA ARG A 817 0.86 25.29 4.46
C ARG A 817 -0.38 24.75 5.15
N LYS A 818 -1.04 23.75 4.54
CA LYS A 818 -2.26 23.14 5.11
C LYS A 818 -1.99 22.52 6.48
N ARG A 819 -0.86 21.85 6.66
CA ARG A 819 -0.47 21.27 7.95
C ARG A 819 -0.10 22.35 8.96
N ALA A 820 0.70 23.34 8.56
CA ALA A 820 1.07 24.46 9.43
C ALA A 820 -0.17 25.17 9.98
N LYS A 821 -1.15 25.51 9.12
CA LYS A 821 -2.43 26.10 9.53
C LYS A 821 -3.22 25.26 10.53
N LYS A 822 -3.17 23.92 10.40
CA LYS A 822 -3.83 23.04 11.38
C LYS A 822 -3.16 23.09 12.75
N ILE A 823 -1.82 23.15 12.77
CA ILE A 823 -1.04 23.24 14.01
C ILE A 823 -1.26 24.59 14.68
N THR A 824 -1.28 25.70 13.92
CA THR A 824 -1.52 27.04 14.45
C THR A 824 -2.93 27.21 15.03
N LEU A 825 -3.92 26.44 14.55
CA LEU A 825 -5.31 26.50 15.02
C LEU A 825 -5.60 25.54 16.17
N ASP A 826 -4.64 24.70 16.58
CA ASP A 826 -4.83 23.68 17.60
C ASP A 826 -3.86 23.88 18.77
N PRO A 827 -4.28 24.57 19.84
CA PRO A 827 -3.46 24.81 21.03
C PRO A 827 -2.98 23.53 21.73
N SER A 828 -3.69 22.40 21.55
CA SER A 828 -3.31 21.12 22.14
C SER A 828 -2.18 20.42 21.37
N HIS A 829 -1.78 20.94 20.20
CA HIS A 829 -0.71 20.36 19.39
C HIS A 829 0.65 20.63 20.04
N PRO A 830 1.52 19.61 20.23
CA PRO A 830 2.81 19.78 20.94
C PRO A 830 3.75 20.77 20.26
N ALA A 831 3.55 21.03 18.97
CA ALA A 831 4.30 22.01 18.18
C ALA A 831 3.59 23.37 17.99
N HIS A 832 2.45 23.59 18.62
CA HIS A 832 1.70 24.85 18.50
C HIS A 832 2.55 26.05 18.88
N SER A 833 3.29 25.94 19.99
CA SER A 833 4.19 26.97 20.51
C SER A 833 5.34 27.36 19.58
N LEU A 834 5.64 26.56 18.55
CA LEU A 834 6.64 26.92 17.54
C LEU A 834 6.16 28.02 16.59
N PHE A 835 4.85 28.30 16.57
CA PHE A 835 4.23 29.31 15.71
C PHE A 835 3.83 30.55 16.52
N GLU A 836 4.81 31.27 17.04
CA GLU A 836 4.60 32.52 17.77
C GLU A 836 4.49 33.71 16.80
N LEU A 837 3.42 34.50 16.89
CA LEU A 837 3.31 35.75 16.12
C LEU A 837 4.24 36.83 16.70
N LEU A 838 4.86 37.62 15.82
CA LEU A 838 5.54 38.85 16.19
C LEU A 838 4.51 39.89 16.71
N PRO A 839 4.93 40.91 17.49
CA PRO A 839 4.02 41.93 18.03
C PRO A 839 3.10 42.61 16.99
N SER A 840 3.54 42.69 15.73
CA SER A 840 2.73 43.17 14.61
C SER A 840 1.47 42.34 14.30
N GLY A 841 1.35 41.11 14.82
CA GLY A 841 0.27 40.16 14.51
C GLY A 841 0.29 39.57 13.09
N ARG A 842 1.22 39.99 12.21
CA ARG A 842 1.21 39.65 10.78
C ARG A 842 2.14 38.52 10.37
N ARG A 843 3.25 38.33 11.10
CA ARG A 843 4.30 37.35 10.77
C ARG A 843 4.63 36.49 11.97
N TYR A 844 4.92 35.23 11.72
CA TYR A 844 5.45 34.30 12.71
C TYR A 844 6.96 34.52 12.91
N ARG A 845 7.42 34.36 14.14
CA ARG A 845 8.84 34.42 14.50
C ARG A 845 9.59 33.28 13.82
N ALA A 846 10.66 33.62 13.10
CA ALA A 846 11.51 32.62 12.47
C ALA A 846 12.28 31.81 13.52
N LEU A 847 12.38 30.50 13.32
CA LEU A 847 13.19 29.63 14.17
C LEU A 847 14.68 29.86 13.90
N CYS A 848 15.49 29.89 14.95
CA CYS A 848 16.95 29.97 14.82
C CYS A 848 17.49 28.62 14.32
N THR A 849 18.09 28.63 13.13
CA THR A 849 18.68 27.44 12.50
C THR A 849 20.12 27.71 12.10
N LYS A 850 21.07 26.87 12.56
CA LYS A 850 22.50 26.99 12.22
C LYS A 850 22.91 26.11 11.05
N THR A 851 22.20 25.02 10.81
CA THR A 851 22.49 24.10 9.71
C THR A 851 21.44 24.17 8.60
N ALA A 852 21.85 23.89 7.36
CA ALA A 852 20.93 23.76 6.24
C ALA A 852 19.90 22.63 6.47
N ARG A 853 20.29 21.58 7.19
CA ARG A 853 19.43 20.44 7.52
C ARG A 853 18.26 20.85 8.43
N HIS A 854 18.53 21.62 9.48
CA HIS A 854 17.47 22.16 10.33
C HIS A 854 16.63 23.18 9.56
N LYS A 855 17.25 24.11 8.82
CA LYS A 855 16.55 25.11 7.99
C LYS A 855 15.60 24.49 6.95
N ASN A 856 15.94 23.35 6.38
CA ASN A 856 15.15 22.67 5.35
C ASN A 856 14.10 21.71 5.93
N SER A 857 14.05 21.55 7.25
CA SER A 857 13.04 20.74 7.94
C SER A 857 11.67 21.43 7.97
N PHE A 858 10.64 20.67 8.36
CA PHE A 858 9.25 21.10 8.25
C PHE A 858 8.93 22.45 8.92
N PHE A 859 9.27 22.66 10.20
CA PHE A 859 8.81 23.86 10.92
C PHE A 859 9.42 25.17 10.41
N PRO A 860 10.75 25.28 10.17
CA PRO A 860 11.31 26.48 9.55
C PRO A 860 10.75 26.75 8.15
N GLN A 861 10.55 25.72 7.33
CA GLN A 861 9.92 25.85 6.01
C GLN A 861 8.45 26.28 6.13
N ALA A 862 7.71 25.72 7.08
CA ALA A 862 6.31 26.07 7.33
C ALA A 862 6.15 27.54 7.72
N ILE A 863 6.96 28.03 8.66
CA ILE A 863 6.95 29.44 9.09
C ILE A 863 7.33 30.36 7.93
N SER A 864 8.38 30.01 7.17
CA SER A 864 8.76 30.75 5.96
C SER A 864 7.59 30.84 4.98
N HIS A 865 6.95 29.73 4.65
CA HIS A 865 5.83 29.69 3.71
C HIS A 865 4.57 30.43 4.20
N LEU A 866 4.34 30.54 5.52
CA LEU A 866 3.25 31.32 6.10
C LEU A 866 3.57 32.82 6.15
N ASN A 867 4.84 33.21 6.29
CA ASN A 867 5.25 34.62 6.29
C ASN A 867 5.27 35.27 4.90
N HIS A 868 5.25 34.45 3.85
CA HIS A 868 5.24 34.87 2.44
C HIS A 868 3.86 34.74 1.76
N THR A 869 2.80 34.51 2.54
CA THR A 869 1.39 34.60 2.12
C THR A 869 0.76 35.83 2.74
#